data_AF-A0A1F3H6V9-F1
#
_entry.id   AF-A0A1F3H6V9-F1
#
_cell.length_a   1.000
_cell.length_b   1.000
_cell.length_c   1.000
_cell.angle_alpha   90.00
_cell.angle_beta   90.00
_cell.angle_gamma   90.00
#
_symmetry.space_group_name_H-M   'P 1'
#
loop_
_entity.id
_entity.type
_entity.pdbx_description
1 polymer ?
#
loop_
_entity_poly.entity_id
_entity_poly.type
_entity_poly.pdbx_seq_one_letter_code
_entity_poly.pdbx_strand_id
1 'polypeptide(L)'
;MTKINLLYLLLVVLTYSYFPAKAQEYPKTILPGDYPDPTIVRDGADYYMTHSPFYYMPGFLIWHSQDLINWEPIIRAVPEYEGSAMAPDLIKHEGRFYLYFPSAGTNWVVWADDIKGPWSKPVDLRVTGIDPGHILGEDGKRYLYVNDGRMIQLSDDGLSTVGELKKAYDGWEFPKSWETEGMWLESPKFLKRDGYYYQISAQGGTAGPPTSHMVVVARSKSVHGPWENSPYNPIVHTYSVNDNWWSKGHGTIIDDVNGNWWIIYHAYANGYHTLGRQTLLEPIEWTSDGWYKLAYKAQPIVPQAQIKHGLELSDKFDGNKLWLQWTFWKEYAPESVVIKGNTLSLNAKGTSPADARKLLITATGKNYETQVEVQTAKGNKAGLVLFYNEKAYAGILADEKQFTIYKDAETSFNVSHKLGKRFFLKIENRGNTCIFSASKDNKSWTVLAEDIDVSEFHHNKYKEFYALRPALVSSGKGKALFRDFGYSDAVPTEDDMSVYLMVFHNDGTHSLHMALSVDGYSFMALNDGKPVIAGDTIADQKGIRDPHIVRGPDGAFYMAMTDLHVFGKRDGVRDSEWERDRNLYGWGNNRGLVLMKSWDLVDWKRTNIRFDELSAQFKEVGCVWAPQTTYDEEKGKLMIYFTMRYQNEPNKLYYTYVNEAFDCLETTPQILFEYPDEKVSAIDGDITKVNGKYHLLYVSHDGQAGIKQAVSDKINGGYEFDPRWYDPEEKACEAPNVWKRIGEEKWVLMYDCYGQAVHNFGFSETSDFVNFKNLGQFNQGVMKTTNFASPKHGAIIQITKQEADRLAKHWRLDIEFPTAEEFRSNISNRPADLSEAPNVSNPVLPGLYADPEVLYSEKTGKYYIYPTSDGFKGWTGTYFKAFSSDDLKTWKDEGIILDLEKDVSWADRNAWAPAIIEKKDKHGNYKYYYYFTAAQKIGVAVADDPLGPFIDSGKPLIDQRPEGMTRGQNIDPAVFTDPKTGKNYLYWGNYFMAVCELNDDMVSVKPNTTRILIPDDEFHSEAVYVFYRDGFYYFMWSKNDTRSPDYEVRYVKSKSPVAPIDASESKVVLSKALEKGIYATGHHSVLQMPGTDEWYIVYHRFQRPDAIKLGRDAGYNREVCINKMTFDDNGYIMVITPTL
;
A
#
# COMPACT_ATOMS: atom_id res chain seq x y z
N MET A 1 -10.54 60.79 -34.16
CA MET A 1 -9.10 60.52 -34.00
C MET A 1 -8.84 60.54 -32.50
N THR A 2 -8.47 59.47 -31.81
CA THR A 2 -7.48 58.42 -32.11
C THR A 2 -7.60 57.34 -31.01
N LYS A 3 -7.19 56.12 -31.32
CA LYS A 3 -6.65 55.08 -30.41
C LYS A 3 -7.49 54.73 -29.17
N ILE A 4 -8.28 53.65 -29.27
CA ILE A 4 -8.53 52.56 -28.30
C ILE A 4 -9.51 51.63 -29.04
N ASN A 5 -9.33 50.31 -28.97
CA ASN A 5 -10.11 49.23 -29.65
C ASN A 5 -9.43 48.53 -30.86
N LEU A 6 -8.13 48.23 -30.76
CA LEU A 6 -7.52 47.19 -31.59
C LEU A 6 -6.64 46.19 -30.81
N LEU A 7 -6.81 46.11 -29.48
CA LEU A 7 -6.08 45.15 -28.63
C LEU A 7 -6.96 44.13 -27.92
N TYR A 8 -8.29 44.22 -28.03
CA TYR A 8 -9.24 43.29 -27.41
C TYR A 8 -9.88 42.28 -28.38
N LEU A 9 -9.62 42.40 -29.69
CA LEU A 9 -10.17 41.49 -30.71
C LEU A 9 -9.16 40.43 -31.20
N LEU A 10 -7.94 40.40 -30.64
CA LEU A 10 -6.89 39.43 -30.98
C LEU A 10 -6.54 38.45 -29.84
N LEU A 11 -7.32 38.47 -28.74
CA LEU A 11 -7.08 37.68 -27.54
C LEU A 11 -8.22 36.71 -27.18
N VAL A 12 -9.19 36.50 -28.08
CA VAL A 12 -10.36 35.60 -27.86
C VAL A 12 -10.50 34.51 -28.95
N VAL A 13 -9.51 34.33 -29.84
CA VAL A 13 -9.60 33.32 -30.93
C VAL A 13 -8.51 32.24 -30.91
N LEU A 14 -7.64 32.19 -29.89
CA LEU A 14 -6.57 31.17 -29.81
C LEU A 14 -6.44 30.55 -28.41
N THR A 15 -7.54 29.96 -27.92
CA THR A 15 -7.49 28.87 -26.94
C THR A 15 -8.49 27.77 -27.35
N TYR A 16 -8.42 27.33 -28.60
CA TYR A 16 -8.67 25.92 -28.87
C TYR A 16 -7.33 25.24 -28.67
N SER A 17 -7.08 24.82 -27.43
CA SER A 17 -6.08 23.80 -27.16
C SER A 17 -6.52 22.58 -27.96
N TYR A 18 -5.95 22.41 -29.15
CA TYR A 18 -5.94 21.13 -29.85
C TYR A 18 -5.18 20.18 -28.95
N PHE A 19 -5.88 19.50 -28.04
CA PHE A 19 -5.37 18.27 -27.48
C PHE A 19 -5.32 17.30 -28.66
N PRO A 20 -4.14 16.85 -29.11
CA PRO A 20 -4.10 15.78 -30.09
C PRO A 20 -4.80 14.58 -29.46
N ALA A 21 -5.95 14.21 -30.03
CA ALA A 21 -6.65 13.00 -29.69
C ALA A 21 -5.69 11.82 -29.86
N LYS A 22 -5.24 11.25 -28.73
CA LYS A 22 -4.31 10.12 -28.71
C LYS A 22 -5.08 8.87 -29.15
N ALA A 23 -4.48 8.07 -30.02
CA ALA A 23 -5.05 6.79 -30.43
C ALA A 23 -5.12 5.84 -29.23
N GLN A 24 -6.31 5.33 -28.93
CA GLN A 24 -6.56 4.38 -27.83
C GLN A 24 -6.31 2.93 -28.29
N GLU A 25 -5.77 2.09 -27.41
CA GLU A 25 -5.65 0.65 -27.64
C GLU A 25 -6.91 -0.10 -27.22
N TYR A 26 -7.13 -1.25 -27.85
CA TYR A 26 -8.34 -2.07 -27.77
C TYR A 26 -7.97 -3.56 -27.63
N PRO A 27 -8.82 -4.40 -27.01
CA PRO A 27 -10.14 -4.08 -26.47
C PRO A 27 -10.10 -3.26 -25.20
N LYS A 28 -11.13 -2.43 -25.01
CA LYS A 28 -11.32 -1.62 -23.81
C LYS A 28 -12.48 -2.15 -22.99
N THR A 29 -12.27 -2.36 -21.70
CA THR A 29 -13.35 -2.67 -20.76
C THR A 29 -14.14 -1.41 -20.46
N ILE A 30 -15.39 -1.39 -20.92
CA ILE A 30 -16.29 -0.25 -20.73
C ILE A 30 -17.30 -0.48 -19.61
N LEU A 31 -17.54 -1.72 -19.19
CA LEU A 31 -18.26 -2.04 -17.95
C LEU A 31 -17.61 -3.26 -17.29
N PRO A 32 -16.83 -3.07 -16.21
CA PRO A 32 -16.29 -4.18 -15.44
C PRO A 32 -17.37 -4.87 -14.60
N GLY A 33 -17.15 -6.13 -14.24
CA GLY A 33 -18.13 -6.99 -13.59
C GLY A 33 -19.12 -7.64 -14.56
N ASP A 34 -20.08 -8.39 -14.01
CA ASP A 34 -20.97 -9.27 -14.76
C ASP A 34 -22.09 -8.50 -15.49
N TYR A 35 -21.74 -7.98 -16.67
CA TYR A 35 -22.59 -7.31 -17.64
C TYR A 35 -22.55 -8.04 -18.99
N PRO A 36 -23.13 -9.25 -19.06
CA PRO A 36 -23.14 -10.07 -20.26
C PRO A 36 -24.15 -9.64 -21.30
N ASP A 37 -23.96 -10.17 -22.50
CA ASP A 37 -24.91 -10.11 -23.60
C ASP A 37 -25.34 -8.67 -23.95
N PRO A 38 -24.38 -7.77 -24.22
CA PRO A 38 -24.66 -6.35 -24.42
C PRO A 38 -25.48 -6.13 -25.70
N THR A 39 -26.62 -5.45 -25.55
CA THR A 39 -27.43 -4.91 -26.65
C THR A 39 -27.50 -3.40 -26.53
N ILE A 40 -27.26 -2.71 -27.63
CA ILE A 40 -27.09 -1.26 -27.67
C ILE A 40 -27.94 -0.64 -28.79
N VAL A 41 -28.49 0.54 -28.51
CA VAL A 41 -29.19 1.38 -29.48
C VAL A 41 -28.68 2.82 -29.39
N ARG A 42 -28.63 3.51 -30.54
CA ARG A 42 -28.34 4.95 -30.62
C ARG A 42 -29.62 5.73 -30.91
N ASP A 43 -29.83 6.82 -30.18
CA ASP A 43 -30.93 7.77 -30.38
C ASP A 43 -30.37 9.19 -30.47
N GLY A 44 -30.13 9.65 -31.70
CA GLY A 44 -29.43 10.92 -31.91
C GLY A 44 -27.97 10.84 -31.43
N ALA A 45 -27.63 11.61 -30.40
CA ALA A 45 -26.29 11.64 -29.80
C ALA A 45 -26.14 10.72 -28.57
N ASP A 46 -27.23 10.11 -28.13
CA ASP A 46 -27.28 9.30 -26.91
C ASP A 46 -27.24 7.82 -27.27
N TYR A 47 -26.53 7.04 -26.47
CA TYR A 47 -26.44 5.59 -26.59
C TYR A 47 -27.03 4.94 -25.35
N TYR A 48 -27.84 3.90 -25.54
CA TYR A 48 -28.44 3.13 -24.46
C TYR A 48 -28.09 1.65 -24.57
N MET A 49 -27.67 1.05 -23.46
CA MET A 49 -27.23 -0.35 -23.43
C MET A 49 -27.84 -1.10 -22.25
N THR A 50 -28.15 -2.39 -22.43
CA THR A 50 -28.59 -3.28 -21.35
C THR A 50 -28.03 -4.69 -21.54
N HIS A 51 -28.19 -5.53 -20.52
CA HIS A 51 -27.53 -6.83 -20.34
C HIS A 51 -28.50 -7.87 -19.81
N SER A 52 -28.13 -9.15 -19.88
CA SER A 52 -28.87 -10.25 -19.25
C SER A 52 -28.85 -10.15 -17.73
N PRO A 53 -30.01 -10.15 -17.05
CA PRO A 53 -30.07 -10.14 -15.59
C PRO A 53 -30.21 -11.54 -14.97
N PHE A 54 -30.41 -12.61 -15.74
CA PHE A 54 -30.67 -13.97 -15.24
C PHE A 54 -31.76 -13.99 -14.17
N TYR A 55 -31.48 -14.45 -12.96
CA TYR A 55 -32.41 -14.47 -11.83
C TYR A 55 -32.35 -13.21 -10.94
N TYR A 56 -31.55 -12.21 -11.31
CA TYR A 56 -31.37 -10.98 -10.53
C TYR A 56 -32.51 -9.99 -10.82
N MET A 57 -33.32 -9.70 -9.79
CA MET A 57 -34.49 -8.82 -9.91
C MET A 57 -34.36 -7.61 -8.99
N PRO A 58 -34.66 -6.37 -9.41
CA PRO A 58 -35.17 -6.01 -10.73
C PRO A 58 -34.10 -6.15 -11.84
N GLY A 59 -34.52 -6.54 -13.04
CA GLY A 59 -33.62 -6.88 -14.14
C GLY A 59 -33.44 -5.77 -15.16
N PHE A 60 -32.55 -6.01 -16.12
CA PHE A 60 -32.27 -5.15 -17.29
C PHE A 60 -31.92 -3.71 -16.88
N LEU A 61 -30.73 -3.54 -16.28
CA LEU A 61 -30.18 -2.24 -16.00
C LEU A 61 -29.80 -1.55 -17.31
N ILE A 62 -30.50 -0.45 -17.62
CA ILE A 62 -30.23 0.41 -18.76
C ILE A 62 -29.16 1.42 -18.39
N TRP A 63 -28.13 1.47 -19.22
CA TRP A 63 -27.01 2.39 -19.19
C TRP A 63 -27.17 3.47 -20.25
N HIS A 64 -26.56 4.63 -20.02
CA HIS A 64 -26.50 5.75 -20.96
C HIS A 64 -25.09 6.27 -21.14
N SER A 65 -24.76 6.64 -22.38
CA SER A 65 -23.49 7.24 -22.76
C SER A 65 -23.69 8.25 -23.89
N GLN A 66 -22.71 9.15 -24.06
CA GLN A 66 -22.54 9.99 -25.24
C GLN A 66 -21.21 9.76 -25.96
N ASP A 67 -20.35 8.88 -25.44
CA ASP A 67 -19.00 8.65 -25.96
C ASP A 67 -18.61 7.17 -26.08
N LEU A 68 -19.55 6.24 -25.82
CA LEU A 68 -19.37 4.78 -25.79
C LEU A 68 -18.37 4.25 -24.74
N ILE A 69 -17.72 5.15 -24.01
CA ILE A 69 -16.68 4.82 -23.03
C ILE A 69 -17.22 4.96 -21.62
N ASN A 70 -17.80 6.11 -21.31
CA ASN A 70 -18.35 6.44 -20.02
C ASN A 70 -19.84 6.12 -20.03
N TRP A 71 -20.27 5.34 -19.06
CA TRP A 71 -21.64 4.84 -18.94
C TRP A 71 -22.21 5.14 -17.56
N GLU A 72 -23.37 5.80 -17.50
CA GLU A 72 -24.13 6.04 -16.27
C GLU A 72 -25.40 5.16 -16.22
N PRO A 73 -25.80 4.65 -15.05
CA PRO A 73 -27.00 3.84 -14.89
C PRO A 73 -28.27 4.71 -14.85
N ILE A 74 -29.32 4.33 -15.58
CA ILE A 74 -30.59 5.07 -15.63
C ILE A 74 -31.68 4.37 -14.81
N ILE A 75 -32.01 3.12 -15.17
CA ILE A 75 -33.18 2.41 -14.65
C ILE A 75 -33.02 0.90 -14.81
N ARG A 76 -33.70 0.12 -13.96
CA ARG A 76 -33.94 -1.31 -14.20
C ARG A 76 -35.32 -1.48 -14.82
N ALA A 77 -35.36 -1.84 -16.09
CA ALA A 77 -36.57 -1.75 -16.91
C ALA A 77 -37.69 -2.71 -16.46
N VAL A 78 -37.33 -3.89 -15.95
CA VAL A 78 -38.30 -4.94 -15.60
C VAL A 78 -38.20 -5.29 -14.12
N PRO A 79 -39.16 -4.85 -13.28
CA PRO A 79 -39.14 -5.14 -11.86
C PRO A 79 -39.18 -6.63 -11.52
N GLU A 80 -40.02 -7.39 -12.22
CA GLU A 80 -40.29 -8.80 -11.96
C GLU A 80 -40.60 -9.53 -13.29
N TYR A 81 -40.10 -10.75 -13.42
CA TYR A 81 -40.31 -11.65 -14.56
C TYR A 81 -40.19 -13.11 -14.10
N GLU A 82 -40.64 -14.05 -14.93
CA GLU A 82 -40.60 -15.48 -14.61
C GLU A 82 -39.31 -16.14 -15.11
N GLY A 83 -38.63 -16.89 -14.26
CA GLY A 83 -37.46 -17.68 -14.65
C GLY A 83 -36.15 -16.88 -14.73
N SER A 84 -35.19 -17.41 -15.49
CA SER A 84 -33.89 -16.77 -15.74
C SER A 84 -33.96 -16.02 -17.07
N ALA A 85 -33.85 -14.69 -17.05
CA ALA A 85 -33.88 -13.88 -18.25
C ALA A 85 -32.48 -13.83 -18.91
N MET A 86 -32.37 -14.32 -20.14
CA MET A 86 -31.10 -14.37 -20.88
C MET A 86 -31.03 -13.22 -21.90
N ALA A 87 -30.15 -13.34 -22.91
CA ALA A 87 -29.73 -12.24 -23.78
C ALA A 87 -30.89 -11.42 -24.36
N PRO A 88 -30.93 -10.11 -24.13
CA PRO A 88 -31.97 -9.25 -24.66
C PRO A 88 -31.65 -8.67 -26.04
N ASP A 89 -32.65 -8.08 -26.67
CA ASP A 89 -32.53 -7.17 -27.80
C ASP A 89 -33.26 -5.86 -27.52
N LEU A 90 -32.50 -4.78 -27.37
CA LEU A 90 -32.99 -3.42 -27.16
C LEU A 90 -33.00 -2.69 -28.51
N ILE A 91 -34.19 -2.33 -28.98
CA ILE A 91 -34.37 -1.64 -30.26
C ILE A 91 -35.29 -0.44 -30.11
N LYS A 92 -35.14 0.51 -31.02
CA LYS A 92 -36.10 1.60 -31.21
C LYS A 92 -36.78 1.45 -32.56
N HIS A 93 -38.10 1.40 -32.57
CA HIS A 93 -38.90 1.31 -33.79
C HIS A 93 -40.05 2.31 -33.74
N GLU A 94 -40.14 3.16 -34.77
CA GLU A 94 -41.16 4.22 -34.89
C GLU A 94 -41.31 5.10 -33.62
N GLY A 95 -40.18 5.46 -33.01
CA GLY A 95 -40.15 6.32 -31.82
C GLY A 95 -40.28 5.59 -30.48
N ARG A 96 -40.66 4.30 -30.48
CA ARG A 96 -40.83 3.49 -29.26
C ARG A 96 -39.66 2.55 -29.03
N PHE A 97 -39.25 2.40 -27.78
CA PHE A 97 -38.27 1.40 -27.37
C PHE A 97 -38.96 0.06 -27.07
N TYR A 98 -38.33 -1.03 -27.52
CA TYR A 98 -38.74 -2.40 -27.23
C TYR A 98 -37.55 -3.16 -26.68
N LEU A 99 -37.80 -4.04 -25.72
CA LEU A 99 -36.84 -4.98 -25.18
C LEU A 99 -37.42 -6.39 -25.30
N TYR A 100 -36.88 -7.15 -26.23
CA TYR A 100 -37.19 -8.57 -26.40
C TYR A 100 -36.22 -9.40 -25.58
N PHE A 101 -36.69 -10.41 -24.85
CA PHE A 101 -35.80 -11.26 -24.05
C PHE A 101 -36.39 -12.67 -23.84
N PRO A 102 -35.57 -13.73 -23.76
CA PRO A 102 -36.02 -15.08 -23.49
C PRO A 102 -36.04 -15.34 -21.98
N SER A 103 -37.13 -15.94 -21.51
CA SER A 103 -37.24 -16.44 -20.13
C SER A 103 -38.34 -17.47 -19.99
N ALA A 104 -38.23 -18.35 -18.99
CA ALA A 104 -39.18 -19.44 -18.74
C ALA A 104 -39.49 -20.32 -19.98
N GLY A 105 -38.52 -20.49 -20.88
CA GLY A 105 -38.67 -21.31 -22.10
C GLY A 105 -39.39 -20.64 -23.26
N THR A 106 -39.71 -19.34 -23.15
CA THR A 106 -40.32 -18.54 -24.23
C THR A 106 -39.67 -17.17 -24.36
N ASN A 107 -40.11 -16.37 -25.33
CA ASN A 107 -39.65 -14.99 -25.54
C ASN A 107 -40.72 -13.99 -25.11
N TRP A 108 -40.29 -12.97 -24.41
CA TRP A 108 -41.10 -11.90 -23.85
C TRP A 108 -40.72 -10.57 -24.51
N VAL A 109 -41.64 -9.60 -24.47
CA VAL A 109 -41.37 -8.22 -24.85
C VAL A 109 -41.90 -7.24 -23.81
N VAL A 110 -41.11 -6.21 -23.52
CA VAL A 110 -41.57 -4.97 -22.86
C VAL A 110 -41.29 -3.78 -23.76
N TRP A 111 -42.02 -2.69 -23.55
CA TRP A 111 -41.85 -1.47 -24.35
C TRP A 111 -42.02 -0.20 -23.51
N ALA A 112 -41.45 0.91 -23.99
CA ALA A 112 -41.60 2.24 -23.42
C ALA A 112 -41.47 3.32 -24.51
N ASP A 113 -42.21 4.42 -24.37
CA ASP A 113 -42.08 5.58 -25.28
C ASP A 113 -40.90 6.50 -24.86
N ASP A 114 -40.42 6.38 -23.62
CA ASP A 114 -39.20 6.99 -23.09
C ASP A 114 -38.33 5.88 -22.49
N ILE A 115 -37.03 5.84 -22.80
CA ILE A 115 -36.09 4.85 -22.29
C ILE A 115 -36.02 4.84 -20.74
N LYS A 116 -36.31 5.98 -20.10
CA LYS A 116 -36.40 6.15 -18.64
C LYS A 116 -37.68 5.56 -18.05
N GLY A 117 -38.56 5.05 -18.90
CA GLY A 117 -39.84 4.44 -18.54
C GLY A 117 -40.99 5.46 -18.41
N PRO A 118 -42.16 5.00 -17.93
CA PRO A 118 -42.41 3.64 -17.43
C PRO A 118 -42.38 2.59 -18.55
N TRP A 119 -41.81 1.43 -18.25
CA TRP A 119 -41.83 0.25 -19.12
C TRP A 119 -43.11 -0.55 -18.91
N SER A 120 -43.61 -1.19 -19.97
CA SER A 120 -44.78 -2.06 -19.92
C SER A 120 -44.54 -3.31 -19.07
N LYS A 121 -45.62 -4.01 -18.69
CA LYS A 121 -45.50 -5.39 -18.19
C LYS A 121 -44.99 -6.31 -19.32
N PRO A 122 -44.26 -7.40 -18.99
CA PRO A 122 -43.86 -8.39 -19.98
C PRO A 122 -45.04 -9.01 -20.71
N VAL A 123 -44.95 -9.10 -22.03
CA VAL A 123 -45.91 -9.78 -22.91
C VAL A 123 -45.26 -11.03 -23.48
N ASP A 124 -45.88 -12.19 -23.29
CA ASP A 124 -45.43 -13.49 -23.81
C ASP A 124 -45.70 -13.59 -25.32
N LEU A 125 -44.65 -13.75 -26.12
CA LEU A 125 -44.74 -13.93 -27.58
C LEU A 125 -44.99 -15.38 -28.00
N ARG A 126 -44.87 -16.33 -27.06
CA ARG A 126 -45.03 -17.78 -27.27
C ARG A 126 -44.08 -18.35 -28.33
N VAL A 127 -42.86 -17.84 -28.36
CA VAL A 127 -41.78 -18.28 -29.27
C VAL A 127 -40.72 -19.00 -28.47
N THR A 128 -40.36 -20.22 -28.89
CA THR A 128 -39.25 -20.97 -28.30
C THR A 128 -37.91 -20.56 -28.90
N GLY A 129 -36.82 -20.88 -28.19
CA GLY A 129 -35.47 -20.42 -28.54
C GLY A 129 -35.02 -19.27 -27.65
N ILE A 130 -33.74 -18.93 -27.75
CA ILE A 130 -33.08 -17.87 -26.98
C ILE A 130 -32.55 -16.77 -27.89
N ASP A 131 -32.04 -15.71 -27.30
CA ASP A 131 -31.36 -14.60 -27.96
C ASP A 131 -32.19 -13.99 -29.09
N PRO A 132 -33.33 -13.35 -28.77
CA PRO A 132 -34.12 -12.66 -29.77
C PRO A 132 -33.27 -11.60 -30.50
N GLY A 133 -33.59 -11.41 -31.78
CA GLY A 133 -33.00 -10.39 -32.65
C GLY A 133 -34.06 -9.79 -33.55
N HIS A 134 -34.37 -8.51 -33.37
CA HIS A 134 -35.37 -7.81 -34.15
C HIS A 134 -34.78 -7.27 -35.46
N ILE A 135 -35.54 -7.39 -36.55
CA ILE A 135 -35.21 -6.77 -37.84
C ILE A 135 -36.46 -6.34 -38.61
N LEU A 136 -36.33 -5.26 -39.39
CA LEU A 136 -37.33 -4.82 -40.37
C LEU A 136 -36.99 -5.35 -41.77
N GLY A 137 -37.87 -6.19 -42.31
CA GLY A 137 -37.78 -6.79 -43.63
C GLY A 137 -37.88 -5.81 -44.79
N GLU A 138 -37.45 -6.24 -45.96
CA GLU A 138 -37.60 -5.50 -47.21
C GLU A 138 -39.06 -5.28 -47.62
N ASP A 139 -39.97 -6.08 -47.07
CA ASP A 139 -41.42 -6.03 -47.24
C ASP A 139 -42.13 -5.09 -46.24
N GLY A 140 -41.36 -4.43 -45.36
CA GLY A 140 -41.87 -3.57 -44.30
C GLY A 140 -42.45 -4.34 -43.11
N LYS A 141 -42.29 -5.66 -43.04
CA LYS A 141 -42.70 -6.47 -41.89
C LYS A 141 -41.57 -6.67 -40.91
N ARG A 142 -41.95 -6.84 -39.64
CA ARG A 142 -41.01 -7.04 -38.53
C ARG A 142 -40.79 -8.53 -38.34
N TYR A 143 -39.56 -8.92 -38.04
CA TYR A 143 -39.19 -10.30 -37.77
C TYR A 143 -38.40 -10.38 -36.47
N LEU A 144 -38.57 -11.51 -35.78
CA LEU A 144 -37.79 -11.89 -34.61
C LEU A 144 -36.99 -13.14 -34.97
N TYR A 145 -35.68 -13.00 -35.01
CA TYR A 145 -34.77 -14.14 -35.04
C TYR A 145 -34.50 -14.64 -33.62
N VAL A 146 -34.17 -15.91 -33.50
CA VAL A 146 -33.70 -16.58 -32.29
C VAL A 146 -32.53 -17.50 -32.65
N ASN A 147 -31.93 -18.13 -31.64
CA ASN A 147 -30.86 -19.11 -31.80
C ASN A 147 -31.15 -20.20 -32.86
N ASP A 148 -30.07 -20.81 -33.35
CA ASP A 148 -30.04 -21.69 -34.52
C ASP A 148 -30.50 -20.99 -35.80
N GLY A 149 -30.36 -19.66 -35.90
CA GLY A 149 -30.71 -18.90 -37.11
C GLY A 149 -32.16 -19.09 -37.55
N ARG A 150 -33.07 -19.25 -36.59
CA ARG A 150 -34.51 -19.39 -36.82
C ARG A 150 -35.19 -18.04 -36.71
N MET A 151 -36.24 -17.81 -37.47
CA MET A 151 -36.98 -16.56 -37.53
C MET A 151 -38.49 -16.78 -37.55
N ILE A 152 -39.22 -15.81 -37.00
CA ILE A 152 -40.68 -15.73 -37.05
C ILE A 152 -41.10 -14.28 -37.31
N GLN A 153 -42.21 -14.09 -38.01
CA GLN A 153 -42.75 -12.75 -38.23
C GLN A 153 -43.42 -12.23 -36.96
N LEU A 154 -43.23 -10.95 -36.67
CA LEU A 154 -43.97 -10.21 -35.65
C LEU A 154 -45.20 -9.52 -36.26
N SER A 155 -46.22 -9.34 -35.43
CA SER A 155 -47.30 -8.37 -35.67
C SER A 155 -46.75 -6.96 -35.83
N ASP A 156 -47.52 -6.06 -36.45
CA ASP A 156 -47.07 -4.69 -36.74
C ASP A 156 -46.70 -3.93 -35.44
N ASP A 157 -47.44 -4.12 -34.34
CA ASP A 157 -47.11 -3.56 -33.03
C ASP A 157 -45.92 -4.26 -32.32
N GLY A 158 -45.51 -5.44 -32.81
CA GLY A 158 -44.39 -6.20 -32.28
C GLY A 158 -44.67 -6.92 -30.96
N LEU A 159 -45.94 -7.05 -30.55
CA LEU A 159 -46.35 -7.62 -29.27
C LEU A 159 -46.92 -9.05 -29.38
N SER A 160 -46.96 -9.60 -30.60
CA SER A 160 -47.35 -10.98 -30.88
C SER A 160 -46.70 -11.48 -32.17
N THR A 161 -46.80 -12.78 -32.47
CA THR A 161 -46.23 -13.40 -33.66
C THR A 161 -47.26 -13.76 -34.74
N VAL A 162 -46.79 -13.87 -35.98
CA VAL A 162 -47.58 -14.26 -37.16
C VAL A 162 -46.90 -15.45 -37.83
N GLY A 163 -47.64 -16.56 -37.99
CA GLY A 163 -47.15 -17.76 -38.65
C GLY A 163 -46.31 -18.67 -37.75
N GLU A 164 -45.34 -19.37 -38.34
CA GLU A 164 -44.53 -20.39 -37.70
C GLU A 164 -43.04 -20.03 -37.72
N LEU A 165 -42.29 -20.56 -36.75
CA LEU A 165 -40.85 -20.41 -36.65
C LEU A 165 -40.14 -21.22 -37.75
N LYS A 166 -39.26 -20.58 -38.52
CA LYS A 166 -38.57 -21.18 -39.69
C LYS A 166 -37.06 -21.00 -39.61
N LYS A 167 -36.30 -21.96 -40.11
CA LYS A 167 -34.85 -21.85 -40.28
C LYS A 167 -34.54 -20.90 -41.44
N ALA A 168 -33.66 -19.94 -41.23
CA ALA A 168 -33.23 -18.97 -42.23
C ALA A 168 -31.71 -18.92 -42.42
N TYR A 169 -30.93 -19.27 -41.38
CA TYR A 169 -29.47 -19.22 -41.42
C TYR A 169 -28.84 -20.41 -40.69
N ASP A 170 -27.81 -21.01 -41.29
CA ASP A 170 -27.11 -22.18 -40.75
C ASP A 170 -25.86 -21.83 -39.92
N GLY A 171 -25.36 -20.60 -40.00
CA GLY A 171 -24.12 -20.18 -39.33
C GLY A 171 -22.90 -20.21 -40.25
N TRP A 172 -21.75 -19.89 -39.67
CA TRP A 172 -20.43 -20.01 -40.28
C TRP A 172 -19.77 -21.34 -39.90
N GLU A 173 -19.30 -22.10 -40.88
CA GLU A 173 -18.51 -23.32 -40.63
C GLU A 173 -17.07 -22.96 -40.22
N PHE A 174 -16.80 -22.93 -38.92
CA PHE A 174 -15.45 -22.72 -38.40
C PHE A 174 -14.55 -23.97 -38.56
N PRO A 175 -13.21 -23.82 -38.51
CA PRO A 175 -12.29 -24.94 -38.69
C PRO A 175 -12.52 -26.06 -37.66
N LYS A 176 -12.57 -27.32 -38.13
CA LYS A 176 -12.79 -28.50 -37.27
C LYS A 176 -11.72 -28.72 -36.20
N SER A 177 -10.55 -28.10 -36.35
CA SER A 177 -9.45 -28.17 -35.38
C SER A 177 -9.62 -27.19 -34.22
N TRP A 178 -10.59 -26.28 -34.27
CA TRP A 178 -10.86 -25.34 -33.18
C TRP A 178 -11.61 -26.05 -32.06
N GLU A 179 -11.12 -25.87 -30.83
CA GLU A 179 -11.76 -26.40 -29.63
C GLU A 179 -12.89 -25.47 -29.20
N THR A 180 -14.13 -25.93 -29.38
CA THR A 180 -15.36 -25.20 -29.05
C THR A 180 -16.31 -26.13 -28.30
N GLU A 181 -17.32 -25.59 -27.61
CA GLU A 181 -18.39 -26.41 -27.02
C GLU A 181 -19.30 -27.02 -28.08
N GLY A 182 -19.46 -26.35 -29.23
CA GLY A 182 -20.30 -26.80 -30.33
C GLY A 182 -20.73 -25.67 -31.25
N MET A 183 -21.56 -26.01 -32.24
CA MET A 183 -22.18 -25.05 -33.17
C MET A 183 -23.36 -24.33 -32.50
N TRP A 184 -23.09 -23.60 -31.42
CA TRP A 184 -24.07 -22.82 -30.69
C TRP A 184 -24.31 -21.47 -31.37
N LEU A 185 -25.06 -21.48 -32.48
CA LEU A 185 -25.42 -20.27 -33.21
C LEU A 185 -26.46 -19.47 -32.42
N GLU A 186 -26.04 -18.35 -31.84
CA GLU A 186 -26.84 -17.52 -30.95
C GLU A 186 -26.63 -16.03 -31.22
N SER A 187 -27.23 -15.16 -30.40
CA SER A 187 -27.12 -13.69 -30.50
C SER A 187 -27.32 -13.08 -31.90
N PRO A 188 -28.39 -13.38 -32.65
CA PRO A 188 -28.68 -12.70 -33.90
C PRO A 188 -28.92 -11.19 -33.66
N LYS A 189 -28.00 -10.35 -34.10
CA LYS A 189 -28.13 -8.88 -34.14
C LYS A 189 -28.08 -8.40 -35.58
N PHE A 190 -28.79 -7.31 -35.88
CA PHE A 190 -28.98 -6.89 -37.27
C PHE A 190 -28.60 -5.46 -37.54
N LEU A 191 -28.08 -5.25 -38.75
CA LEU A 191 -27.84 -3.94 -39.34
C LEU A 191 -28.29 -3.94 -40.80
N LYS A 192 -28.92 -2.85 -41.25
CA LYS A 192 -29.13 -2.62 -42.69
C LYS A 192 -28.17 -1.53 -43.18
N ARG A 193 -27.33 -1.85 -44.17
CA ARG A 193 -26.36 -0.91 -44.74
C ARG A 193 -26.11 -1.23 -46.22
N ASP A 194 -26.06 -0.20 -47.07
CA ASP A 194 -25.76 -0.28 -48.50
C ASP A 194 -26.55 -1.36 -49.26
N GLY A 195 -27.84 -1.47 -48.93
CA GLY A 195 -28.75 -2.43 -49.53
C GLY A 195 -28.49 -3.88 -49.15
N TYR A 196 -27.74 -4.14 -48.08
CA TYR A 196 -27.60 -5.44 -47.45
C TYR A 196 -28.15 -5.42 -46.02
N TYR A 197 -28.67 -6.56 -45.59
CA TYR A 197 -28.90 -6.90 -44.21
C TYR A 197 -27.68 -7.68 -43.72
N TYR A 198 -27.10 -7.27 -42.60
CA TYR A 198 -26.04 -7.99 -41.91
C TYR A 198 -26.63 -8.66 -40.69
N GLN A 199 -26.33 -9.94 -40.51
CA GLN A 199 -26.60 -10.71 -39.31
C GLN A 199 -25.28 -10.92 -38.59
N ILE A 200 -25.14 -10.30 -37.43
CA ILE A 200 -24.06 -10.52 -36.48
C ILE A 200 -24.56 -11.61 -35.53
N SER A 201 -23.73 -12.60 -35.24
CA SER A 201 -24.12 -13.72 -34.38
C SER A 201 -22.94 -14.20 -33.55
N ALA A 202 -23.23 -14.93 -32.49
CA ALA A 202 -22.23 -15.64 -31.71
C ALA A 202 -22.22 -17.14 -32.07
N GLN A 203 -21.05 -17.77 -31.96
CA GLN A 203 -20.87 -19.22 -32.16
C GLN A 203 -19.83 -19.79 -31.19
N GLY A 204 -19.77 -21.12 -31.11
CA GLY A 204 -18.73 -21.87 -30.39
C GLY A 204 -19.06 -22.14 -28.92
N GLY A 205 -19.85 -21.28 -28.28
CA GLY A 205 -20.28 -21.41 -26.89
C GLY A 205 -19.45 -20.58 -25.92
N THR A 206 -20.14 -19.93 -24.97
CA THR A 206 -19.56 -18.97 -24.03
C THR A 206 -18.86 -19.60 -22.83
N ALA A 207 -19.16 -20.86 -22.48
CA ALA A 207 -18.71 -21.55 -21.28
C ALA A 207 -17.50 -22.46 -21.51
N GLY A 208 -17.11 -22.66 -22.76
CA GLY A 208 -16.06 -23.58 -23.20
C GLY A 208 -14.63 -23.19 -22.82
N PRO A 209 -13.62 -23.81 -23.46
CA PRO A 209 -12.25 -23.36 -23.31
C PRO A 209 -12.11 -21.86 -23.66
N PRO A 210 -11.05 -21.18 -23.21
CA PRO A 210 -10.83 -19.76 -23.47
C PRO A 210 -11.00 -19.32 -24.94
N THR A 211 -10.74 -20.21 -25.89
CA THR A 211 -10.80 -19.99 -27.35
C THR A 211 -12.12 -20.44 -27.99
N SER A 212 -13.16 -20.71 -27.21
CA SER A 212 -14.40 -21.32 -27.72
C SER A 212 -15.30 -20.32 -28.43
N HIS A 213 -15.55 -19.17 -27.80
CA HIS A 213 -16.57 -18.22 -28.20
C HIS A 213 -16.07 -17.27 -29.30
N MET A 214 -16.96 -16.88 -30.22
CA MET A 214 -16.62 -16.00 -31.33
C MET A 214 -17.81 -15.16 -31.80
N VAL A 215 -17.52 -14.01 -32.43
CA VAL A 215 -18.50 -13.23 -33.21
C VAL A 215 -18.33 -13.51 -34.69
N VAL A 216 -19.41 -13.88 -35.36
CA VAL A 216 -19.47 -14.12 -36.81
C VAL A 216 -20.47 -13.20 -37.48
N VAL A 217 -20.27 -12.96 -38.77
CA VAL A 217 -21.11 -12.07 -39.57
C VAL A 217 -21.47 -12.74 -40.87
N ALA A 218 -22.73 -12.61 -41.25
CA ALA A 218 -23.22 -12.92 -42.58
C ALA A 218 -24.02 -11.73 -43.14
N ARG A 219 -24.21 -11.67 -44.46
CA ARG A 219 -25.06 -10.66 -45.10
C ARG A 219 -25.99 -11.27 -46.15
N SER A 220 -27.11 -10.60 -46.40
CA SER A 220 -28.09 -10.99 -47.43
C SER A 220 -28.77 -9.75 -48.02
N LYS A 221 -29.35 -9.90 -49.22
CA LYS A 221 -30.24 -8.89 -49.82
C LYS A 221 -31.67 -8.95 -49.28
N SER A 222 -32.03 -10.04 -48.61
CA SER A 222 -33.35 -10.29 -48.01
C SER A 222 -33.19 -10.80 -46.58
N VAL A 223 -34.10 -10.43 -45.69
CA VAL A 223 -34.14 -10.96 -44.32
C VAL A 223 -34.47 -12.45 -44.25
N HIS A 224 -34.78 -13.09 -45.37
CA HIS A 224 -35.00 -14.54 -45.49
C HIS A 224 -33.77 -15.31 -46.00
N GLY A 225 -32.66 -14.61 -46.28
CA GLY A 225 -31.49 -15.18 -46.93
C GLY A 225 -31.61 -15.27 -48.46
N PRO A 226 -30.75 -16.06 -49.13
CA PRO A 226 -29.64 -16.82 -48.54
C PRO A 226 -28.59 -15.88 -47.92
N TRP A 227 -28.02 -16.31 -46.80
CA TRP A 227 -26.98 -15.57 -46.10
C TRP A 227 -25.59 -15.98 -46.59
N GLU A 228 -24.81 -14.99 -47.01
CA GLU A 228 -23.39 -15.12 -47.36
C GLU A 228 -22.56 -14.85 -46.12
N ASN A 229 -21.58 -15.70 -45.78
CA ASN A 229 -20.70 -15.49 -44.64
C ASN A 229 -19.55 -14.53 -44.97
N SER A 230 -19.14 -13.71 -44.00
CA SER A 230 -17.98 -12.83 -44.13
C SER A 230 -16.70 -13.63 -44.36
N PRO A 231 -15.84 -13.24 -45.31
CA PRO A 231 -14.51 -13.84 -45.48
C PRO A 231 -13.56 -13.49 -44.33
N TYR A 232 -13.95 -12.57 -43.44
CA TYR A 232 -13.19 -12.15 -42.26
C TYR A 232 -13.63 -12.85 -40.96
N ASN A 233 -14.55 -13.81 -41.03
CA ASN A 233 -14.98 -14.54 -39.83
C ASN A 233 -13.85 -15.39 -39.22
N PRO A 234 -13.80 -15.49 -37.86
CA PRO A 234 -14.59 -14.71 -36.92
C PRO A 234 -14.06 -13.28 -36.79
N ILE A 235 -14.94 -12.32 -36.54
CA ILE A 235 -14.55 -10.92 -36.35
C ILE A 235 -13.89 -10.71 -34.99
N VAL A 236 -14.47 -11.27 -33.93
CA VAL A 236 -13.95 -11.21 -32.55
C VAL A 236 -13.74 -12.64 -32.08
N HIS A 237 -12.56 -12.92 -31.53
CA HIS A 237 -12.18 -14.25 -31.06
C HIS A 237 -10.98 -14.17 -30.10
N THR A 238 -10.91 -15.11 -29.16
CA THR A 238 -9.71 -15.34 -28.34
C THR A 238 -8.87 -16.42 -28.99
N TYR A 239 -7.61 -16.13 -29.32
CA TYR A 239 -6.76 -17.08 -30.05
C TYR A 239 -5.82 -17.88 -29.14
N SER A 240 -5.54 -17.37 -27.95
CA SER A 240 -4.63 -18.01 -27.00
C SER A 240 -5.21 -17.99 -25.59
N VAL A 241 -4.94 -19.06 -24.83
CA VAL A 241 -5.25 -19.13 -23.39
C VAL A 241 -4.46 -18.10 -22.57
N ASN A 242 -3.38 -17.54 -23.13
CA ASN A 242 -2.57 -16.51 -22.49
C ASN A 242 -3.11 -15.09 -22.72
N ASP A 243 -4.12 -14.92 -23.59
CA ASP A 243 -4.76 -13.62 -23.83
C ASP A 243 -5.44 -13.14 -22.53
N ASN A 244 -5.47 -11.82 -22.29
CA ASN A 244 -6.09 -11.24 -21.09
C ASN A 244 -7.62 -11.45 -21.02
N TRP A 245 -8.24 -11.75 -22.16
CA TRP A 245 -9.69 -11.87 -22.31
C TRP A 245 -10.06 -13.19 -22.97
N TRP A 246 -10.84 -14.00 -22.26
CA TRP A 246 -11.30 -15.32 -22.66
C TRP A 246 -12.74 -15.30 -23.13
N SER A 247 -13.06 -16.22 -24.05
CA SER A 247 -14.41 -16.45 -24.57
C SER A 247 -15.09 -15.17 -25.07
N LYS A 248 -14.35 -14.36 -25.84
CA LYS A 248 -14.88 -13.14 -26.45
C LYS A 248 -15.99 -13.47 -27.45
N GLY A 249 -17.19 -12.95 -27.25
CA GLY A 249 -18.30 -13.20 -28.16
C GLY A 249 -19.56 -12.38 -27.84
N HIS A 250 -20.66 -12.72 -28.51
CA HIS A 250 -21.96 -12.05 -28.35
C HIS A 250 -21.93 -10.55 -28.68
N GLY A 251 -21.48 -10.22 -29.89
CA GLY A 251 -21.22 -8.84 -30.31
C GLY A 251 -22.42 -8.12 -30.94
N THR A 252 -22.60 -6.85 -30.57
CA THR A 252 -23.50 -5.89 -31.24
C THR A 252 -22.67 -4.76 -31.85
N ILE A 253 -22.94 -4.39 -33.11
CA ILE A 253 -22.26 -3.26 -33.76
C ILE A 253 -23.09 -1.98 -33.71
N ILE A 254 -22.43 -0.83 -33.64
CA ILE A 254 -23.08 0.48 -33.58
C ILE A 254 -22.23 1.54 -34.30
N ASP A 255 -22.88 2.50 -34.96
CA ASP A 255 -22.24 3.69 -35.49
C ASP A 255 -22.16 4.79 -34.44
N ASP A 256 -21.14 5.65 -34.50
CA ASP A 256 -21.07 6.84 -33.66
C ASP A 256 -21.52 8.12 -34.37
N VAL A 257 -21.63 9.21 -33.59
CA VAL A 257 -22.01 10.55 -34.07
C VAL A 257 -21.05 11.13 -35.11
N ASN A 258 -19.83 10.60 -35.22
CA ASN A 258 -18.82 11.01 -36.19
C ASN A 258 -18.79 10.08 -37.43
N GLY A 259 -19.62 9.03 -37.45
CA GLY A 259 -19.66 8.03 -38.52
C GLY A 259 -18.63 6.92 -38.41
N ASN A 260 -17.87 6.82 -37.30
CA ASN A 260 -17.05 5.64 -37.05
C ASN A 260 -17.94 4.49 -36.56
N TRP A 261 -17.40 3.27 -36.58
CA TRP A 261 -18.13 2.08 -36.21
C TRP A 261 -17.41 1.29 -35.13
N TRP A 262 -18.21 0.64 -34.30
CA TRP A 262 -17.77 -0.05 -33.10
C TRP A 262 -18.45 -1.40 -32.98
N ILE A 263 -17.79 -2.33 -32.30
CA ILE A 263 -18.38 -3.57 -31.82
C ILE A 263 -18.27 -3.64 -30.29
N ILE A 264 -19.40 -3.90 -29.64
CA ILE A 264 -19.49 -4.13 -28.20
C ILE A 264 -19.83 -5.59 -27.99
N TYR A 265 -19.12 -6.25 -27.09
CA TYR A 265 -19.26 -7.69 -26.85
C TYR A 265 -18.86 -8.01 -25.41
N HIS A 266 -18.99 -9.26 -24.96
CA HIS A 266 -18.54 -9.65 -23.62
C HIS A 266 -17.39 -10.66 -23.63
N ALA A 267 -16.65 -10.70 -22.53
CA ALA A 267 -15.59 -11.69 -22.30
C ALA A 267 -15.34 -11.91 -20.80
N TYR A 268 -14.66 -13.00 -20.44
CA TYR A 268 -14.12 -13.20 -19.10
C TYR A 268 -12.71 -12.63 -18.99
N ALA A 269 -12.40 -11.98 -17.88
CA ALA A 269 -11.01 -11.67 -17.56
C ALA A 269 -10.25 -12.97 -17.24
N ASN A 270 -9.06 -13.13 -17.82
CA ASN A 270 -8.22 -14.33 -17.66
C ASN A 270 -7.99 -14.67 -16.18
N GLY A 271 -8.42 -15.85 -15.75
CA GLY A 271 -8.30 -16.33 -14.36
C GLY A 271 -9.35 -15.77 -13.38
N TYR A 272 -10.29 -14.95 -13.84
CA TYR A 272 -11.26 -14.25 -12.98
C TYR A 272 -12.71 -14.45 -13.45
N HIS A 273 -13.10 -15.70 -13.73
CA HIS A 273 -14.49 -16.06 -14.03
C HIS A 273 -15.47 -15.65 -12.92
N THR A 274 -14.98 -15.50 -11.69
CA THR A 274 -15.73 -14.98 -10.53
C THR A 274 -16.34 -13.61 -10.77
N LEU A 275 -15.73 -12.77 -11.63
CA LEU A 275 -16.26 -11.45 -12.01
C LEU A 275 -17.39 -11.53 -13.04
N GLY A 276 -17.64 -12.71 -13.62
CA GLY A 276 -18.57 -12.88 -14.72
C GLY A 276 -18.06 -12.30 -16.04
N ARG A 277 -19.00 -12.10 -16.95
CA ARG A 277 -18.73 -11.65 -18.32
C ARG A 277 -18.79 -10.12 -18.37
N GLN A 278 -17.66 -9.50 -18.66
CA GLN A 278 -17.49 -8.04 -18.69
C GLN A 278 -17.71 -7.49 -20.08
N THR A 279 -18.16 -6.25 -20.18
CA THR A 279 -18.43 -5.60 -21.47
C THR A 279 -17.18 -4.92 -22.03
N LEU A 280 -16.83 -5.29 -23.26
CA LEU A 280 -15.69 -4.78 -24.01
C LEU A 280 -16.14 -4.02 -25.26
N LEU A 281 -15.31 -3.07 -25.70
CA LEU A 281 -15.48 -2.28 -26.91
C LEU A 281 -14.24 -2.41 -27.81
N GLU A 282 -14.45 -2.53 -29.12
CA GLU A 282 -13.41 -2.41 -30.16
C GLU A 282 -13.93 -1.63 -31.37
N PRO A 283 -13.07 -0.87 -32.09
CA PRO A 283 -13.46 -0.23 -33.33
C PRO A 283 -13.47 -1.23 -34.49
N ILE A 284 -14.32 -0.97 -35.48
CA ILE A 284 -14.35 -1.73 -36.74
C ILE A 284 -14.13 -0.79 -37.94
N GLU A 285 -13.58 -1.36 -39.01
CA GLU A 285 -13.46 -0.67 -40.30
C GLU A 285 -14.23 -1.43 -41.39
N TRP A 286 -14.95 -0.68 -42.22
CA TRP A 286 -15.64 -1.22 -43.39
C TRP A 286 -14.67 -1.35 -44.56
N THR A 287 -14.62 -2.53 -45.16
CA THR A 287 -13.79 -2.84 -46.32
C THR A 287 -14.48 -2.44 -47.62
N SER A 288 -13.70 -2.26 -48.69
CA SER A 288 -14.20 -1.81 -49.99
C SER A 288 -15.19 -2.76 -50.67
N ASP A 289 -15.19 -4.04 -50.30
CA ASP A 289 -16.13 -5.08 -50.73
C ASP A 289 -17.41 -5.15 -49.85
N GLY A 290 -17.56 -4.20 -48.93
CA GLY A 290 -18.74 -4.03 -48.10
C GLY A 290 -18.80 -4.95 -46.89
N TRP A 291 -17.70 -5.56 -46.47
CA TRP A 291 -17.61 -6.26 -45.19
C TRP A 291 -17.03 -5.36 -44.10
N TYR A 292 -16.92 -5.85 -42.87
CA TYR A 292 -16.15 -5.18 -41.84
C TYR A 292 -15.24 -6.16 -41.10
N LYS A 293 -14.22 -5.61 -40.46
CA LYS A 293 -13.27 -6.31 -39.59
C LYS A 293 -12.83 -5.37 -38.47
N LEU A 294 -12.14 -5.90 -37.46
CA LEU A 294 -11.56 -5.08 -36.39
C LEU A 294 -10.56 -4.07 -36.95
N ALA A 295 -10.59 -2.85 -36.39
CA ALA A 295 -9.64 -1.79 -36.66
C ALA A 295 -8.65 -1.63 -35.50
N TYR A 296 -7.48 -1.05 -35.77
CA TYR A 296 -6.41 -0.92 -34.75
C TYR A 296 -6.44 0.39 -33.96
N LYS A 297 -7.13 1.43 -34.46
CA LYS A 297 -7.18 2.76 -33.88
C LYS A 297 -8.53 3.39 -34.12
N ALA A 298 -8.98 4.19 -33.15
CA ALA A 298 -10.15 5.05 -33.32
C ALA A 298 -9.92 6.42 -32.69
N GLN A 299 -10.69 7.39 -33.17
CA GLN A 299 -10.73 8.73 -32.60
C GLN A 299 -11.76 8.74 -31.46
N PRO A 300 -11.41 9.24 -30.26
CA PRO A 300 -12.36 9.42 -29.17
C PRO A 300 -13.54 10.31 -29.56
N ILE A 301 -14.72 9.99 -29.03
CA ILE A 301 -15.91 10.83 -29.15
C ILE A 301 -15.83 11.91 -28.07
N VAL A 302 -16.12 13.16 -28.42
CA VAL A 302 -16.23 14.26 -27.45
C VAL A 302 -17.69 14.37 -27.02
N PRO A 303 -18.05 14.05 -25.77
CA PRO A 303 -19.43 14.11 -25.32
C PRO A 303 -19.88 15.56 -25.10
N GLN A 304 -21.20 15.81 -25.16
CA GLN A 304 -21.76 17.13 -24.87
C GLN A 304 -21.77 17.43 -23.37
N ALA A 305 -21.96 16.40 -22.55
CA ALA A 305 -21.90 16.47 -21.09
C ALA A 305 -20.98 15.38 -20.53
N GLN A 306 -20.21 15.73 -19.51
CA GLN A 306 -19.45 14.76 -18.72
C GLN A 306 -20.40 14.05 -17.76
N ILE A 307 -20.35 12.71 -17.72
CA ILE A 307 -21.16 11.87 -16.84
C ILE A 307 -20.28 11.07 -15.90
N LYS A 308 -20.80 10.67 -14.73
CA LYS A 308 -20.10 9.77 -13.81
C LYS A 308 -20.17 8.35 -14.39
N HIS A 309 -19.02 7.76 -14.67
CA HIS A 309 -18.95 6.39 -15.13
C HIS A 309 -19.23 5.39 -13.99
N GLY A 310 -20.01 4.35 -14.28
CA GLY A 310 -20.25 3.21 -13.40
C GLY A 310 -21.37 3.42 -12.36
N LEU A 311 -21.60 2.38 -11.56
CA LEU A 311 -22.52 2.41 -10.42
C LEU A 311 -21.77 2.79 -9.13
N GLU A 312 -22.43 3.54 -8.24
CA GLU A 312 -21.99 3.64 -6.85
C GLU A 312 -22.36 2.35 -6.11
N LEU A 313 -21.36 1.63 -5.61
CA LEU A 313 -21.56 0.33 -4.97
C LEU A 313 -21.65 0.44 -3.45
N SER A 314 -21.10 1.49 -2.85
CA SER A 314 -21.28 1.79 -1.43
C SER A 314 -22.66 2.42 -1.17
N ASP A 315 -23.30 2.08 -0.05
CA ASP A 315 -24.64 2.56 0.31
C ASP A 315 -24.76 2.81 1.81
N LYS A 316 -24.94 4.10 2.17
CA LYS A 316 -25.19 4.54 3.55
C LYS A 316 -26.66 4.40 3.97
N PHE A 317 -27.53 4.03 3.03
CA PHE A 317 -28.97 3.92 3.18
C PHE A 317 -29.63 5.24 3.64
N ASP A 318 -29.10 6.37 3.21
CA ASP A 318 -29.53 7.73 3.57
C ASP A 318 -30.82 8.19 2.86
N GLY A 319 -31.23 7.47 1.82
CA GLY A 319 -32.50 7.63 1.14
C GLY A 319 -33.67 6.83 1.77
N ASN A 320 -34.76 6.70 1.01
CA ASN A 320 -35.93 5.89 1.38
C ASN A 320 -36.24 4.75 0.39
N LYS A 321 -35.36 4.53 -0.60
CA LYS A 321 -35.48 3.51 -1.64
C LYS A 321 -34.12 2.86 -1.87
N LEU A 322 -34.13 1.59 -2.26
CA LEU A 322 -32.92 0.92 -2.75
C LEU A 322 -32.42 1.61 -4.02
N TRP A 323 -31.12 1.81 -4.09
CA TRP A 323 -30.45 2.27 -5.29
C TRP A 323 -30.28 1.13 -6.32
N LEU A 324 -29.88 1.49 -7.55
CA LEU A 324 -29.89 0.60 -8.71
C LEU A 324 -28.86 -0.54 -8.64
N GLN A 325 -27.86 -0.49 -7.76
CA GLN A 325 -26.90 -1.59 -7.60
C GLN A 325 -27.53 -2.84 -6.98
N TRP A 326 -28.58 -2.69 -6.17
CA TRP A 326 -29.18 -3.80 -5.42
C TRP A 326 -30.12 -4.65 -6.26
N THR A 327 -29.92 -5.97 -6.17
CA THR A 327 -30.80 -6.97 -6.77
C THR A 327 -31.13 -8.09 -5.77
N PHE A 328 -32.33 -8.63 -5.86
CA PHE A 328 -32.74 -9.86 -5.21
C PHE A 328 -32.36 -11.08 -6.06
N TRP A 329 -32.45 -12.28 -5.47
CA TRP A 329 -32.17 -13.55 -6.13
C TRP A 329 -33.42 -14.41 -6.23
N LYS A 330 -33.88 -14.72 -7.47
CA LYS A 330 -35.03 -15.60 -7.77
C LYS A 330 -36.38 -15.15 -7.18
N GLU A 331 -36.46 -13.92 -6.68
CA GLU A 331 -37.69 -13.30 -6.20
C GLU A 331 -37.58 -11.78 -6.38
N TYR A 332 -38.69 -11.06 -6.57
CA TYR A 332 -38.73 -9.61 -6.42
C TYR A 332 -39.51 -9.26 -5.15
N ALA A 333 -38.80 -8.93 -4.06
CA ALA A 333 -39.40 -8.76 -2.74
C ALA A 333 -39.18 -7.34 -2.16
N PRO A 334 -39.54 -6.25 -2.85
CA PRO A 334 -39.29 -4.89 -2.36
C PRO A 334 -39.97 -4.62 -1.01
N GLU A 335 -41.15 -5.18 -0.75
CA GLU A 335 -41.88 -5.06 0.52
C GLU A 335 -41.17 -5.73 1.71
N SER A 336 -40.13 -6.54 1.44
CA SER A 336 -39.27 -7.12 2.47
C SER A 336 -38.21 -6.15 2.99
N VAL A 337 -38.09 -4.98 2.35
CA VAL A 337 -37.07 -3.96 2.60
C VAL A 337 -37.72 -2.68 3.13
N VAL A 338 -37.19 -2.15 4.22
CA VAL A 338 -37.56 -0.82 4.73
C VAL A 338 -36.30 -0.05 5.03
N ILE A 339 -36.13 1.12 4.40
CA ILE A 339 -35.02 2.04 4.68
C ILE A 339 -35.53 3.20 5.52
N LYS A 340 -34.94 3.40 6.71
CA LYS A 340 -35.28 4.51 7.59
C LYS A 340 -34.10 4.89 8.48
N GLY A 341 -33.69 6.15 8.44
CA GLY A 341 -32.63 6.69 9.30
C GLY A 341 -31.32 5.95 9.09
N ASN A 342 -30.81 5.93 7.85
CA ASN A 342 -29.53 5.32 7.48
C ASN A 342 -29.45 3.84 7.84
N THR A 343 -30.58 3.15 7.80
CA THR A 343 -30.70 1.74 8.18
C THR A 343 -31.60 1.02 7.20
N LEU A 344 -31.08 -0.03 6.59
CA LEU A 344 -31.84 -0.98 5.79
C LEU A 344 -32.31 -2.12 6.69
N SER A 345 -33.61 -2.38 6.71
CA SER A 345 -34.22 -3.54 7.37
C SER A 345 -34.58 -4.59 6.31
N LEU A 346 -34.11 -5.83 6.46
CA LEU A 346 -34.37 -6.94 5.53
C LEU A 346 -35.07 -8.12 6.22
N ASN A 347 -36.29 -8.45 5.80
CA ASN A 347 -37.04 -9.59 6.34
C ASN A 347 -36.36 -10.92 5.98
N ALA A 348 -36.25 -11.80 6.97
CA ALA A 348 -35.63 -13.10 6.80
C ALA A 348 -36.46 -14.05 5.90
N LYS A 349 -35.76 -14.97 5.24
CA LYS A 349 -36.30 -16.15 4.53
C LYS A 349 -35.28 -17.29 4.69
N GLY A 350 -35.71 -18.54 4.59
CA GLY A 350 -34.78 -19.68 4.59
C GLY A 350 -33.99 -19.85 5.89
N THR A 351 -32.94 -20.66 5.82
CA THR A 351 -32.15 -21.11 6.97
C THR A 351 -30.64 -20.98 6.77
N SER A 352 -30.15 -20.95 5.52
CA SER A 352 -28.73 -20.84 5.15
C SER A 352 -28.56 -19.86 3.98
N PRO A 353 -27.32 -19.48 3.60
CA PRO A 353 -27.11 -18.65 2.41
C PRO A 353 -27.74 -19.23 1.13
N ALA A 354 -27.96 -20.55 1.01
CA ALA A 354 -28.59 -21.16 -0.16
C ALA A 354 -30.04 -20.67 -0.37
N ASP A 355 -30.87 -20.71 0.67
CA ASP A 355 -32.32 -20.44 0.61
C ASP A 355 -32.72 -19.11 1.27
N ALA A 356 -31.75 -18.35 1.77
CA ALA A 356 -31.98 -17.07 2.42
C ALA A 356 -32.43 -15.96 1.49
N ARG A 357 -33.01 -14.92 2.09
CA ARG A 357 -33.22 -13.65 1.40
C ARG A 357 -31.90 -12.90 1.28
N LYS A 358 -31.66 -12.36 0.09
CA LYS A 358 -30.38 -11.73 -0.29
C LYS A 358 -30.65 -10.43 -1.03
N LEU A 359 -29.79 -9.45 -0.78
CA LEU A 359 -29.60 -8.28 -1.64
C LEU A 359 -28.16 -8.30 -2.15
N LEU A 360 -27.97 -8.35 -3.45
CA LEU A 360 -26.70 -8.55 -4.12
C LEU A 360 -26.29 -7.32 -4.94
N ILE A 361 -24.99 -7.08 -5.00
CA ILE A 361 -24.35 -6.14 -5.92
C ILE A 361 -23.41 -6.87 -6.89
N THR A 362 -23.07 -6.25 -8.01
CA THR A 362 -22.11 -6.80 -8.99
C THR A 362 -20.71 -6.31 -8.65
N ALA A 363 -19.80 -7.22 -8.31
CA ALA A 363 -18.39 -6.90 -8.08
C ALA A 363 -17.71 -6.54 -9.40
N THR A 364 -16.82 -5.55 -9.37
CA THR A 364 -16.16 -4.99 -10.56
C THR A 364 -14.65 -5.21 -10.59
N GLY A 365 -14.00 -5.27 -9.42
CA GLY A 365 -12.55 -5.37 -9.30
C GLY A 365 -12.04 -6.79 -9.02
N LYS A 366 -10.81 -7.10 -9.45
CA LYS A 366 -10.08 -8.34 -9.08
C LYS A 366 -9.64 -8.33 -7.61
N ASN A 367 -9.49 -7.15 -7.04
CA ASN A 367 -9.06 -6.88 -5.68
C ASN A 367 -9.99 -5.85 -5.05
N TYR A 368 -10.82 -6.26 -4.09
CA TYR A 368 -11.81 -5.38 -3.47
C TYR A 368 -12.06 -5.73 -2.01
N GLU A 369 -12.58 -4.76 -1.29
CA GLU A 369 -13.09 -4.90 0.05
C GLU A 369 -14.58 -4.60 0.06
N THR A 370 -15.35 -5.40 0.82
CA THR A 370 -16.74 -5.08 1.14
C THR A 370 -17.00 -5.26 2.63
N GLN A 371 -17.72 -4.31 3.21
CA GLN A 371 -18.04 -4.32 4.63
C GLN A 371 -19.45 -3.83 4.90
N VAL A 372 -19.99 -4.19 6.07
CA VAL A 372 -21.30 -3.71 6.51
C VAL A 372 -21.44 -3.81 8.01
N GLU A 373 -22.16 -2.88 8.62
CA GLU A 373 -22.66 -3.04 9.98
C GLU A 373 -23.92 -3.91 9.98
N VAL A 374 -23.91 -4.99 10.75
CA VAL A 374 -25.03 -5.92 10.88
C VAL A 374 -25.63 -5.82 12.27
N GLN A 375 -26.96 -5.84 12.35
CA GLN A 375 -27.70 -6.04 13.58
C GLN A 375 -28.69 -7.19 13.47
N THR A 376 -28.49 -8.23 14.29
CA THR A 376 -29.32 -9.45 14.30
C THR A 376 -30.50 -9.35 15.27
N ALA A 377 -31.63 -9.94 14.88
CA ALA A 377 -32.79 -10.12 15.76
C ALA A 377 -32.79 -11.53 16.42
N LYS A 378 -33.64 -11.72 17.43
CA LYS A 378 -33.76 -13.02 18.10
C LYS A 378 -34.25 -14.09 17.11
N GLY A 379 -33.44 -15.13 16.91
CA GLY A 379 -33.73 -16.22 15.97
C GLY A 379 -33.45 -15.88 14.50
N ASN A 380 -32.85 -14.72 14.22
CA ASN A 380 -32.33 -14.33 12.92
C ASN A 380 -30.86 -14.76 12.80
N LYS A 381 -30.44 -15.13 11.59
CA LYS A 381 -29.03 -15.15 11.18
C LYS A 381 -28.86 -14.15 10.06
N ALA A 382 -27.83 -13.31 10.12
CA ALA A 382 -27.59 -12.31 9.09
C ALA A 382 -26.11 -12.05 8.90
N GLY A 383 -25.74 -11.57 7.71
CA GLY A 383 -24.36 -11.24 7.45
C GLY A 383 -24.07 -10.89 5.99
N LEU A 384 -22.83 -11.12 5.61
CA LEU A 384 -22.23 -10.73 4.34
C LEU A 384 -21.58 -11.96 3.70
N VAL A 385 -21.95 -12.26 2.46
CA VAL A 385 -21.44 -13.44 1.72
C VAL A 385 -21.08 -13.07 0.29
N LEU A 386 -20.15 -13.79 -0.29
CA LEU A 386 -19.95 -13.88 -1.74
C LEU A 386 -20.82 -15.04 -2.25
N PHE A 387 -21.75 -14.76 -3.16
CA PHE A 387 -22.76 -15.70 -3.62
C PHE A 387 -22.73 -15.85 -5.14
N TYR A 388 -22.50 -17.06 -5.63
CA TYR A 388 -22.63 -17.42 -7.05
C TYR A 388 -23.99 -18.09 -7.30
N ASN A 389 -24.27 -19.18 -6.61
CA ASN A 389 -25.57 -19.86 -6.59
C ASN A 389 -25.74 -20.66 -5.29
N GLU A 390 -26.82 -21.44 -5.18
CA GLU A 390 -27.13 -22.22 -3.97
C GLU A 390 -26.11 -23.31 -3.63
N LYS A 391 -25.16 -23.62 -4.53
CA LYS A 391 -24.11 -24.63 -4.38
C LYS A 391 -22.71 -24.02 -4.23
N ALA A 392 -22.58 -22.71 -4.39
CA ALA A 392 -21.29 -22.00 -4.36
C ALA A 392 -21.44 -20.62 -3.73
N TYR A 393 -21.03 -20.52 -2.47
CA TYR A 393 -20.95 -19.27 -1.72
C TYR A 393 -19.94 -19.39 -0.58
N ALA A 394 -19.35 -18.27 -0.17
CA ALA A 394 -18.47 -18.18 1.00
C ALA A 394 -18.73 -16.87 1.75
N GLY A 395 -18.45 -16.83 3.05
CA GLY A 395 -18.60 -15.62 3.86
C GLY A 395 -19.12 -15.89 5.26
N ILE A 396 -19.77 -14.89 5.85
CA ILE A 396 -20.07 -14.85 7.28
C ILE A 396 -21.57 -14.64 7.48
N LEU A 397 -22.22 -15.54 8.22
CA LEU A 397 -23.48 -15.25 8.91
C LEU A 397 -23.24 -15.18 10.41
N ALA A 398 -24.07 -14.43 11.12
CA ALA A 398 -23.98 -14.25 12.55
C ALA A 398 -25.36 -14.39 13.20
N ASP A 399 -25.40 -14.95 14.39
CA ASP A 399 -26.56 -14.89 15.29
C ASP A 399 -26.24 -14.05 16.56
N GLU A 400 -26.95 -14.27 17.66
CA GLU A 400 -26.73 -13.54 18.91
C GLU A 400 -25.45 -13.98 19.66
N LYS A 401 -24.85 -15.12 19.28
CA LYS A 401 -23.79 -15.80 20.05
C LYS A 401 -22.60 -16.24 19.22
N GLN A 402 -22.80 -16.55 17.93
CA GLN A 402 -21.75 -17.12 17.09
C GLN A 402 -21.79 -16.56 15.66
N PHE A 403 -20.60 -16.52 15.05
CA PHE A 403 -20.42 -16.45 13.61
C PHE A 403 -20.43 -17.86 13.04
N THR A 404 -21.13 -18.08 11.93
CA THR A 404 -20.99 -19.24 11.05
C THR A 404 -20.19 -18.80 9.83
N ILE A 405 -18.98 -19.34 9.69
CA ILE A 405 -18.07 -19.06 8.59
C ILE A 405 -18.24 -20.14 7.53
N TYR A 406 -18.65 -19.74 6.33
CA TYR A 406 -18.79 -20.61 5.17
C TYR A 406 -17.54 -20.48 4.29
N LYS A 407 -16.82 -21.58 4.12
CA LYS A 407 -15.73 -21.67 3.13
C LYS A 407 -16.29 -21.97 1.74
N ASP A 408 -17.32 -22.81 1.71
CA ASP A 408 -18.12 -23.14 0.54
C ASP A 408 -19.55 -23.54 1.02
N ALA A 409 -20.39 -24.04 0.11
CA ALA A 409 -21.76 -24.43 0.46
C ALA A 409 -21.87 -25.66 1.39
N GLU A 410 -20.86 -26.53 1.40
CA GLU A 410 -20.79 -27.78 2.16
C GLU A 410 -19.92 -27.66 3.41
N THR A 411 -18.91 -26.77 3.39
CA THR A 411 -17.92 -26.59 4.45
C THR A 411 -18.17 -25.31 5.24
N SER A 412 -18.50 -25.46 6.53
CA SER A 412 -18.61 -24.33 7.46
C SER A 412 -18.19 -24.69 8.88
N PHE A 413 -17.84 -23.67 9.67
CA PHE A 413 -17.52 -23.81 11.09
C PHE A 413 -18.03 -22.61 11.90
N ASN A 414 -18.20 -22.78 13.21
CA ASN A 414 -18.71 -21.73 14.08
C ASN A 414 -17.60 -21.12 14.96
N VAL A 415 -17.64 -19.80 15.13
CA VAL A 415 -16.77 -19.03 16.03
C VAL A 415 -17.65 -18.30 17.04
N SER A 416 -17.50 -18.59 18.33
CA SER A 416 -18.24 -17.89 19.38
C SER A 416 -17.73 -16.44 19.54
N HIS A 417 -18.62 -15.49 19.79
CA HIS A 417 -18.23 -14.09 20.00
C HIS A 417 -18.99 -13.43 21.16
N LYS A 418 -18.42 -12.33 21.67
CA LYS A 418 -19.02 -11.48 22.72
C LYS A 418 -19.41 -10.09 22.21
N LEU A 419 -19.43 -9.90 20.89
CA LEU A 419 -19.74 -8.60 20.28
C LEU A 419 -21.21 -8.15 20.45
N GLY A 420 -22.09 -9.00 20.98
CA GLY A 420 -23.52 -8.74 21.08
C GLY A 420 -24.20 -8.79 19.71
N LYS A 421 -25.35 -8.11 19.56
CA LYS A 421 -26.18 -8.21 18.35
C LYS A 421 -25.81 -7.25 17.24
N ARG A 422 -24.86 -6.33 17.47
CA ARG A 422 -24.48 -5.25 16.54
C ARG A 422 -22.96 -5.20 16.42
N PHE A 423 -22.46 -5.37 15.19
CA PHE A 423 -21.05 -5.51 14.83
C PHE A 423 -20.86 -5.26 13.33
N PHE A 424 -19.61 -5.13 12.89
CA PHE A 424 -19.22 -5.00 11.49
C PHE A 424 -18.69 -6.33 10.98
N LEU A 425 -18.96 -6.63 9.72
CA LEU A 425 -18.40 -7.75 8.97
C LEU A 425 -17.68 -7.22 7.74
N LYS A 426 -16.59 -7.87 7.34
CA LYS A 426 -15.77 -7.50 6.20
C LYS A 426 -15.26 -8.71 5.44
N ILE A 427 -15.28 -8.60 4.11
CA ILE A 427 -14.67 -9.53 3.17
C ILE A 427 -13.67 -8.76 2.32
N GLU A 428 -12.41 -9.17 2.37
CA GLU A 428 -11.36 -8.70 1.46
C GLU A 428 -11.13 -9.81 0.43
N ASN A 429 -11.33 -9.54 -0.86
CA ASN A 429 -11.02 -10.46 -1.96
C ASN A 429 -9.75 -9.98 -2.66
N ARG A 430 -8.73 -10.85 -2.73
CA ARG A 430 -7.44 -10.60 -3.37
C ARG A 430 -7.21 -11.64 -4.44
N GLY A 431 -7.63 -11.34 -5.65
CA GLY A 431 -7.41 -12.22 -6.80
C GLY A 431 -8.01 -13.62 -6.64
N ASN A 432 -9.22 -13.73 -6.08
CA ASN A 432 -9.95 -14.96 -5.71
C ASN A 432 -9.57 -15.60 -4.37
N THR A 433 -8.64 -15.03 -3.60
CA THR A 433 -8.39 -15.46 -2.22
C THR A 433 -9.00 -14.47 -1.24
N CYS A 434 -9.86 -14.95 -0.34
CA CYS A 434 -10.64 -14.10 0.55
C CYS A 434 -10.18 -14.16 2.01
N ILE A 435 -10.29 -13.02 2.70
CA ILE A 435 -10.15 -12.88 4.15
C ILE A 435 -11.46 -12.39 4.74
N PHE A 436 -11.89 -13.03 5.82
CA PHE A 436 -13.14 -12.76 6.52
C PHE A 436 -12.85 -12.22 7.91
N SER A 437 -13.39 -11.04 8.23
CA SER A 437 -13.13 -10.34 9.48
C SER A 437 -14.40 -9.79 10.12
N ALA A 438 -14.36 -9.59 11.45
CA ALA A 438 -15.41 -8.90 12.19
C ALA A 438 -14.84 -7.85 13.15
N SER A 439 -15.62 -6.81 13.42
CA SER A 439 -15.25 -5.73 14.33
C SER A 439 -16.43 -5.28 15.19
N LYS A 440 -16.15 -4.74 16.38
CA LYS A 440 -17.18 -4.12 17.23
C LYS A 440 -17.44 -2.66 16.87
N ASP A 441 -16.43 -1.97 16.37
CA ASP A 441 -16.33 -0.50 16.32
C ASP A 441 -15.85 0.03 14.96
N ASN A 442 -15.65 -0.86 13.98
CA ASN A 442 -15.09 -0.55 12.66
C ASN A 442 -13.64 -0.05 12.68
N LYS A 443 -12.92 -0.27 13.79
CA LYS A 443 -11.52 0.14 13.96
C LYS A 443 -10.63 -1.06 14.26
N SER A 444 -11.00 -1.85 15.27
CA SER A 444 -10.27 -3.06 15.62
C SER A 444 -10.93 -4.28 14.98
N TRP A 445 -10.21 -4.93 14.08
CA TRP A 445 -10.69 -6.08 13.32
C TRP A 445 -10.10 -7.39 13.85
N THR A 446 -10.95 -8.41 13.98
CA THR A 446 -10.54 -9.79 14.26
C THR A 446 -10.71 -10.61 12.99
N VAL A 447 -9.62 -11.20 12.49
CA VAL A 447 -9.66 -12.16 11.38
C VAL A 447 -10.35 -13.44 11.87
N LEU A 448 -11.40 -13.84 11.18
CA LEU A 448 -12.18 -15.05 11.45
C LEU A 448 -11.73 -16.22 10.58
N ALA A 449 -11.33 -15.92 9.34
CA ALA A 449 -10.74 -16.87 8.41
C ALA A 449 -9.86 -16.15 7.39
N GLU A 450 -8.76 -16.80 7.01
CA GLU A 450 -7.83 -16.40 5.94
C GLU A 450 -7.75 -17.53 4.91
N ASP A 451 -7.23 -17.22 3.72
CA ASP A 451 -6.94 -18.17 2.64
C ASP A 451 -8.17 -18.93 2.12
N ILE A 452 -9.30 -18.23 1.97
CA ILE A 452 -10.52 -18.81 1.39
C ILE A 452 -10.49 -18.63 -0.13
N ASP A 453 -10.10 -19.70 -0.83
CA ASP A 453 -10.09 -19.74 -2.29
C ASP A 453 -11.50 -19.86 -2.88
N VAL A 454 -11.89 -18.88 -3.69
CA VAL A 454 -13.17 -18.83 -4.43
C VAL A 454 -12.99 -18.92 -5.94
N SER A 455 -11.78 -19.21 -6.43
CA SER A 455 -11.43 -19.23 -7.86
C SER A 455 -12.30 -20.18 -8.68
N GLU A 456 -12.81 -21.23 -8.04
CA GLU A 456 -13.64 -22.29 -8.61
C GLU A 456 -15.15 -21.96 -8.60
N PHE A 457 -15.57 -20.81 -8.04
CA PHE A 457 -16.98 -20.44 -7.87
C PHE A 457 -17.54 -19.78 -9.14
N HIS A 458 -17.54 -20.54 -10.22
CA HIS A 458 -17.98 -20.09 -11.54
C HIS A 458 -18.59 -21.23 -12.37
N HIS A 459 -18.95 -20.91 -13.61
CA HIS A 459 -19.75 -21.75 -14.49
C HIS A 459 -19.11 -23.08 -14.88
N ASN A 460 -17.77 -23.17 -15.01
CA ASN A 460 -17.13 -24.43 -15.41
C ASN A 460 -17.44 -25.55 -14.40
N LYS A 461 -17.47 -25.20 -13.12
CA LYS A 461 -17.75 -26.12 -12.01
C LYS A 461 -19.22 -26.17 -11.63
N TYR A 462 -19.84 -25.01 -11.44
CA TYR A 462 -21.19 -24.91 -10.87
C TYR A 462 -22.30 -24.66 -11.90
N LYS A 463 -21.93 -24.61 -13.19
CA LYS A 463 -22.83 -24.35 -14.34
C LYS A 463 -23.53 -23.00 -14.24
N GLU A 464 -24.46 -22.73 -15.16
CA GLU A 464 -25.13 -21.44 -15.31
C GLU A 464 -24.17 -20.31 -15.70
N PHE A 465 -24.66 -19.07 -15.83
CA PHE A 465 -23.86 -17.97 -16.40
C PHE A 465 -23.83 -16.73 -15.50
N TYR A 466 -23.67 -16.96 -14.19
CA TYR A 466 -23.69 -15.92 -13.17
C TYR A 466 -22.28 -15.43 -12.82
N ALA A 467 -22.18 -14.59 -11.78
CA ALA A 467 -20.93 -14.18 -11.17
C ALA A 467 -20.99 -14.28 -9.65
N LEU A 468 -19.82 -14.28 -9.02
CA LEU A 468 -19.69 -14.28 -7.58
C LEU A 468 -19.94 -12.87 -7.04
N ARG A 469 -21.07 -12.69 -6.36
CA ARG A 469 -21.58 -11.36 -5.97
C ARG A 469 -21.60 -11.16 -4.45
N PRO A 470 -21.09 -10.03 -3.92
CA PRO A 470 -21.33 -9.64 -2.53
C PRO A 470 -22.82 -9.51 -2.24
N ALA A 471 -23.26 -10.07 -1.11
CA ALA A 471 -24.65 -10.16 -0.74
C ALA A 471 -24.89 -9.92 0.75
N LEU A 472 -25.85 -9.05 1.07
CA LEU A 472 -26.45 -8.94 2.39
C LEU A 472 -27.47 -10.05 2.55
N VAL A 473 -27.35 -10.84 3.62
CA VAL A 473 -28.16 -12.05 3.83
C VAL A 473 -28.97 -11.95 5.12
N SER A 474 -30.25 -12.33 5.08
CA SER A 474 -31.12 -12.44 6.25
C SER A 474 -31.90 -13.76 6.22
N SER A 475 -31.68 -14.60 7.23
CA SER A 475 -32.32 -15.92 7.36
C SER A 475 -32.87 -16.20 8.76
N GLY A 476 -33.63 -17.28 8.91
CA GLY A 476 -34.33 -17.62 10.14
C GLY A 476 -35.62 -16.81 10.34
N LYS A 477 -35.78 -16.19 11.51
CA LYS A 477 -36.99 -15.45 11.89
C LYS A 477 -36.74 -13.94 11.98
N GLY A 478 -37.79 -13.16 11.76
CA GLY A 478 -37.75 -11.70 11.94
C GLY A 478 -37.03 -10.99 10.80
N LYS A 479 -36.16 -10.03 11.14
CA LYS A 479 -35.47 -9.17 10.18
C LYS A 479 -34.09 -8.77 10.71
N ALA A 480 -33.15 -8.58 9.78
CA ALA A 480 -31.84 -8.03 10.05
C ALA A 480 -31.83 -6.53 9.76
N LEU A 481 -30.98 -5.77 10.43
CA LEU A 481 -30.71 -4.38 10.08
C LEU A 481 -29.27 -4.25 9.56
N PHE A 482 -29.09 -3.49 8.50
CA PHE A 482 -27.80 -3.20 7.87
C PHE A 482 -27.58 -1.69 7.82
N ARG A 483 -26.34 -1.26 8.05
CA ARG A 483 -25.91 0.14 7.91
C ARG A 483 -24.54 0.20 7.25
N ASP A 484 -24.29 1.32 6.58
CA ASP A 484 -22.96 1.68 6.07
C ASP A 484 -22.33 0.53 5.25
N PHE A 485 -23.04 0.10 4.21
CA PHE A 485 -22.49 -0.90 3.29
C PHE A 485 -21.39 -0.25 2.46
N GLY A 486 -20.16 -0.75 2.61
CA GLY A 486 -19.00 -0.33 1.85
C GLY A 486 -18.64 -1.34 0.77
N TYR A 487 -18.27 -0.83 -0.40
CA TYR A 487 -17.55 -1.54 -1.45
C TYR A 487 -16.50 -0.60 -2.03
N SER A 488 -15.25 -1.04 -2.08
CA SER A 488 -14.14 -0.28 -2.67
C SER A 488 -13.13 -1.22 -3.31
N ASP A 489 -12.46 -0.75 -4.36
CA ASP A 489 -11.24 -1.41 -4.83
C ASP A 489 -10.21 -1.38 -3.70
N ALA A 490 -9.56 -2.51 -3.45
CA ALA A 490 -8.62 -2.68 -2.34
C ALA A 490 -7.17 -2.48 -2.82
N VAL A 491 -6.97 -1.57 -3.77
CA VAL A 491 -5.65 -1.18 -4.26
C VAL A 491 -5.13 -0.07 -3.35
N PRO A 492 -4.06 -0.31 -2.57
CA PRO A 492 -3.54 0.71 -1.66
C PRO A 492 -2.97 1.91 -2.42
N THR A 493 -3.16 3.09 -1.85
CA THR A 493 -2.59 4.36 -2.32
C THR A 493 -1.32 4.70 -1.54
N GLU A 494 -0.56 5.73 -1.94
CA GLU A 494 0.57 6.24 -1.14
C GLU A 494 0.14 6.54 0.31
N ASP A 495 -1.11 6.98 0.47
CA ASP A 495 -1.72 7.28 1.76
C ASP A 495 -1.92 6.06 2.69
N ASP A 496 -1.83 4.85 2.15
CA ASP A 496 -1.94 3.62 2.92
C ASP A 496 -0.57 3.03 3.29
N MET A 497 0.52 3.60 2.77
CA MET A 497 1.87 3.10 2.94
C MET A 497 2.48 3.53 4.28
N SER A 498 3.22 2.63 4.90
CA SER A 498 3.93 2.92 6.17
C SER A 498 5.23 2.13 6.37
N VAL A 499 5.59 1.25 5.42
CA VAL A 499 6.74 0.36 5.50
C VAL A 499 7.40 0.27 4.13
N TYR A 500 8.72 0.08 4.10
CA TYR A 500 9.46 -0.19 2.86
C TYR A 500 9.86 -1.66 2.79
N LEU A 501 9.75 -2.25 1.61
CA LEU A 501 10.24 -3.58 1.27
C LEU A 501 11.38 -3.44 0.25
N MET A 502 12.55 -3.96 0.60
CA MET A 502 13.68 -4.12 -0.30
C MET A 502 13.76 -5.57 -0.78
N VAL A 503 13.92 -5.78 -2.09
CA VAL A 503 14.31 -7.07 -2.69
C VAL A 503 15.76 -6.95 -3.19
N PHE A 504 16.55 -8.01 -3.05
CA PHE A 504 17.96 -8.03 -3.49
C PHE A 504 18.46 -9.45 -3.69
N HIS A 505 19.63 -9.62 -4.32
CA HIS A 505 20.33 -10.91 -4.36
C HIS A 505 21.72 -10.81 -3.69
N ASN A 506 22.36 -11.96 -3.55
CA ASN A 506 23.75 -12.05 -3.09
C ASN A 506 24.52 -13.07 -3.95
N ASP A 507 25.75 -12.74 -4.34
CA ASP A 507 26.68 -13.59 -5.10
C ASP A 507 27.03 -14.92 -4.41
N GLY A 508 26.89 -14.99 -3.09
CA GLY A 508 27.11 -16.21 -2.32
C GLY A 508 26.01 -17.26 -2.50
N THR A 509 24.80 -16.85 -2.90
CA THR A 509 23.63 -17.74 -2.99
C THR A 509 22.89 -17.69 -4.33
N HIS A 510 23.06 -16.64 -5.14
CA HIS A 510 22.27 -16.37 -6.35
C HIS A 510 20.77 -16.62 -6.16
N SER A 511 20.24 -16.10 -5.05
CA SER A 511 18.89 -16.39 -4.56
C SER A 511 18.22 -15.08 -4.17
N LEU A 512 16.89 -15.09 -4.09
CA LEU A 512 16.10 -13.92 -3.74
C LEU A 512 16.15 -13.70 -2.22
N HIS A 513 16.43 -12.47 -1.83
CA HIS A 513 16.36 -11.99 -0.45
C HIS A 513 15.38 -10.82 -0.38
N MET A 514 14.83 -10.61 0.83
CA MET A 514 13.92 -9.51 1.12
C MET A 514 14.29 -8.86 2.45
N ALA A 515 14.07 -7.57 2.61
CA ALA A 515 14.23 -6.84 3.86
C ALA A 515 13.13 -5.81 4.08
N LEU A 516 12.73 -5.59 5.33
CA LEU A 516 11.74 -4.59 5.71
C LEU A 516 12.39 -3.41 6.44
N SER A 517 11.81 -2.22 6.27
CA SER A 517 12.20 -1.01 6.97
C SER A 517 10.99 -0.20 7.43
N VAL A 518 10.97 0.16 8.72
CA VAL A 518 9.90 0.95 9.35
C VAL A 518 10.09 2.46 9.19
N ASP A 519 11.26 2.90 8.74
CA ASP A 519 11.66 4.32 8.68
C ASP A 519 12.16 4.75 7.29
N GLY A 520 12.49 3.80 6.41
CA GLY A 520 13.13 4.02 5.11
C GLY A 520 14.63 4.24 5.18
N TYR A 521 15.27 3.93 6.32
CA TYR A 521 16.71 4.07 6.56
C TYR A 521 17.35 2.78 7.06
N SER A 522 16.69 2.08 7.98
CA SER A 522 17.20 0.87 8.63
C SER A 522 16.46 -0.33 8.08
N PHE A 523 17.17 -1.23 7.40
CA PHE A 523 16.61 -2.42 6.77
C PHE A 523 17.01 -3.68 7.53
N MET A 524 16.02 -4.55 7.73
CA MET A 524 16.19 -5.86 8.36
C MET A 524 15.75 -6.95 7.39
N ALA A 525 16.67 -7.84 7.03
CA ALA A 525 16.38 -8.97 6.15
C ALA A 525 15.43 -9.96 6.81
N LEU A 526 14.50 -10.47 6.00
CA LEU A 526 13.64 -11.60 6.34
C LEU A 526 14.48 -12.87 6.52
N ASN A 527 13.89 -13.91 7.11
CA ASN A 527 14.48 -15.25 7.21
C ASN A 527 15.91 -15.28 7.81
N ASP A 528 16.19 -14.43 8.80
CA ASP A 528 17.53 -14.26 9.41
C ASP A 528 18.65 -14.01 8.38
N GLY A 529 18.37 -13.25 7.33
CA GLY A 529 19.33 -12.93 6.27
C GLY A 529 19.61 -14.09 5.29
N LYS A 530 18.88 -15.20 5.40
CA LYS A 530 18.91 -16.30 4.42
C LYS A 530 17.96 -15.99 3.26
N PRO A 531 18.13 -16.65 2.10
CA PRO A 531 17.23 -16.45 0.98
C PRO A 531 15.77 -16.72 1.36
N VAL A 532 14.85 -15.89 0.87
CA VAL A 532 13.41 -16.15 0.96
C VAL A 532 12.96 -17.16 -0.09
N ILE A 533 13.61 -17.15 -1.27
CA ILE A 533 13.41 -18.14 -2.33
C ILE A 533 14.77 -18.48 -2.93
N ALA A 534 15.10 -19.77 -2.94
CA ALA A 534 16.35 -20.26 -3.50
C ALA A 534 16.34 -20.19 -5.04
N GLY A 535 17.36 -19.58 -5.64
CA GLY A 535 17.37 -19.33 -7.08
C GLY A 535 17.36 -20.60 -7.94
N ASP A 536 17.92 -21.70 -7.43
CA ASP A 536 17.92 -23.00 -8.10
C ASP A 536 16.54 -23.67 -8.22
N THR A 537 15.57 -23.21 -7.43
CA THR A 537 14.17 -23.68 -7.48
C THR A 537 13.33 -22.95 -8.52
N ILE A 538 13.76 -21.76 -8.97
CA ILE A 538 12.96 -20.87 -9.81
C ILE A 538 13.64 -20.49 -11.14
N ALA A 539 14.94 -20.70 -11.30
CA ALA A 539 15.68 -20.32 -12.50
C ALA A 539 16.14 -21.54 -13.32
N ASP A 540 16.20 -21.40 -14.64
CA ASP A 540 16.71 -22.46 -15.53
C ASP A 540 18.22 -22.66 -15.33
N GLN A 541 18.99 -21.56 -15.22
CA GLN A 541 20.44 -21.59 -14.98
C GLN A 541 20.82 -21.84 -13.51
N LYS A 542 19.83 -22.14 -12.66
CA LYS A 542 19.99 -22.44 -11.24
C LYS A 542 20.52 -21.28 -10.38
N GLY A 543 20.25 -20.05 -10.79
CA GLY A 543 20.53 -18.85 -10.01
C GLY A 543 19.72 -17.68 -10.51
N ILE A 544 19.34 -16.78 -9.59
CA ILE A 544 18.74 -15.49 -9.95
C ILE A 544 19.71 -14.35 -9.62
N ARG A 545 19.52 -13.25 -10.33
CA ARG A 545 20.11 -11.95 -10.03
C ARG A 545 19.12 -10.84 -10.32
N ASP A 546 19.45 -9.65 -9.85
CA ASP A 546 18.82 -8.40 -10.26
C ASP A 546 17.29 -8.38 -10.04
N PRO A 547 16.78 -8.74 -8.84
CA PRO A 547 15.36 -8.68 -8.56
C PRO A 547 14.85 -7.24 -8.58
N HIS A 548 13.80 -7.03 -9.36
CA HIS A 548 13.00 -5.81 -9.34
C HIS A 548 11.56 -6.16 -9.00
N ILE A 549 10.92 -5.36 -8.13
CA ILE A 549 9.52 -5.54 -7.72
C ILE A 549 8.73 -4.25 -7.90
N VAL A 550 7.47 -4.36 -8.31
CA VAL A 550 6.52 -3.22 -8.38
C VAL A 550 5.12 -3.67 -7.97
N ARG A 551 4.31 -2.76 -7.44
CA ARG A 551 2.86 -2.96 -7.32
C ARG A 551 2.18 -2.49 -8.59
N GLY A 552 1.41 -3.36 -9.23
CA GLY A 552 0.62 -2.99 -10.41
C GLY A 552 -0.71 -2.31 -10.06
N PRO A 553 -1.42 -1.81 -11.08
CA PRO A 553 -2.69 -1.09 -10.89
C PRO A 553 -3.84 -1.97 -10.38
N ASP A 554 -3.71 -3.30 -10.45
CA ASP A 554 -4.66 -4.25 -9.88
C ASP A 554 -4.42 -4.50 -8.37
N GLY A 555 -3.33 -3.95 -7.81
CA GLY A 555 -2.90 -4.12 -6.43
C GLY A 555 -1.96 -5.31 -6.21
N ALA A 556 -1.74 -6.16 -7.21
CA ALA A 556 -0.80 -7.28 -7.13
C ALA A 556 0.65 -6.81 -7.22
N PHE A 557 1.56 -7.65 -6.75
CA PHE A 557 3.00 -7.47 -6.83
C PHE A 557 3.57 -8.26 -8.00
N TYR A 558 4.44 -7.62 -8.76
CA TYR A 558 5.09 -8.15 -9.95
C TYR A 558 6.60 -8.09 -9.74
N MET A 559 7.28 -9.22 -9.92
CA MET A 559 8.71 -9.34 -9.75
C MET A 559 9.37 -9.94 -10.98
N ALA A 560 10.41 -9.28 -11.49
CA ALA A 560 11.24 -9.78 -12.57
C ALA A 560 12.69 -9.93 -12.10
N MET A 561 13.36 -10.99 -12.56
CA MET A 561 14.76 -11.30 -12.21
C MET A 561 15.50 -11.85 -13.42
N THR A 562 16.81 -11.61 -13.46
CA THR A 562 17.71 -12.27 -14.39
C THR A 562 17.84 -13.76 -14.04
N ASP A 563 17.63 -14.64 -15.01
CA ASP A 563 17.93 -16.08 -14.89
C ASP A 563 19.44 -16.30 -15.12
N LEU A 564 20.25 -16.19 -14.06
CA LEU A 564 21.70 -16.25 -14.17
C LEU A 564 22.37 -16.73 -12.88
N HIS A 565 23.21 -17.75 -13.02
CA HIS A 565 24.17 -18.17 -12.00
C HIS A 565 25.58 -17.88 -12.51
N VAL A 566 26.33 -16.92 -11.96
CA VAL A 566 27.64 -16.53 -12.53
C VAL A 566 28.80 -17.43 -12.11
N PHE A 567 28.64 -18.22 -11.04
CA PHE A 567 29.68 -19.11 -10.50
C PHE A 567 29.36 -20.61 -10.66
N GLY A 568 28.71 -20.98 -11.77
CA GLY A 568 28.14 -22.33 -11.92
C GLY A 568 29.15 -23.47 -11.82
N LYS A 569 30.41 -23.25 -12.24
CA LYS A 569 31.49 -24.22 -12.06
C LYS A 569 31.98 -24.31 -10.62
N ARG A 570 32.21 -23.17 -9.98
CA ARG A 570 32.65 -23.08 -8.58
C ARG A 570 31.67 -23.79 -7.66
N ASP A 571 30.37 -23.60 -7.91
CA ASP A 571 29.29 -24.10 -7.06
C ASP A 571 28.80 -25.50 -7.48
N GLY A 572 29.45 -26.14 -8.46
CA GLY A 572 29.14 -27.50 -8.90
C GLY A 572 27.82 -27.66 -9.65
N VAL A 573 27.22 -26.56 -10.11
CA VAL A 573 25.99 -26.52 -10.91
C VAL A 573 26.23 -27.01 -12.34
N ARG A 574 27.45 -26.82 -12.87
CA ARG A 574 27.87 -27.22 -14.23
C ARG A 574 29.38 -27.43 -14.35
N ASP A 575 29.82 -28.10 -15.40
CA ASP A 575 31.26 -28.42 -15.63
C ASP A 575 32.09 -27.24 -16.19
N SER A 576 31.42 -26.17 -16.63
CA SER A 576 32.01 -24.98 -17.24
C SER A 576 31.53 -23.70 -16.56
N GLU A 577 32.30 -22.61 -16.66
CA GLU A 577 31.93 -21.35 -16.01
C GLU A 577 30.60 -20.80 -16.55
N TRP A 578 30.39 -20.93 -17.87
CA TRP A 578 29.27 -20.38 -18.63
C TRP A 578 28.60 -21.47 -19.46
N GLU A 579 27.27 -21.42 -19.64
CA GLU A 579 26.53 -22.41 -20.45
C GLU A 579 26.91 -22.37 -21.94
N ARG A 580 27.33 -21.19 -22.41
CA ARG A 580 27.74 -20.92 -23.79
C ARG A 580 29.16 -20.37 -23.84
N ASP A 581 29.78 -20.38 -25.02
CA ASP A 581 31.12 -19.85 -25.22
C ASP A 581 31.21 -18.38 -24.83
N ARG A 582 32.06 -18.07 -23.85
CA ARG A 582 32.30 -16.70 -23.36
C ARG A 582 32.86 -15.78 -24.44
N ASN A 583 33.66 -16.30 -25.38
CA ASN A 583 34.26 -15.48 -26.43
C ASN A 583 33.21 -15.01 -27.45
N LEU A 584 32.16 -15.81 -27.66
CA LEU A 584 31.07 -15.49 -28.57
C LEU A 584 29.97 -14.67 -27.91
N TYR A 585 29.65 -14.92 -26.63
CA TYR A 585 28.47 -14.35 -25.97
C TYR A 585 28.78 -13.39 -24.80
N GLY A 586 30.07 -13.19 -24.48
CA GLY A 586 30.49 -12.28 -23.42
C GLY A 586 30.25 -12.79 -22.00
N TRP A 587 30.39 -11.88 -21.02
CA TRP A 587 30.11 -12.13 -19.60
C TRP A 587 28.61 -12.12 -19.33
N GLY A 588 28.12 -12.92 -18.37
CA GLY A 588 26.70 -13.00 -18.01
C GLY A 588 25.82 -13.45 -19.18
N ASN A 589 26.22 -14.53 -19.85
CA ASN A 589 25.60 -15.00 -21.10
C ASN A 589 24.25 -15.73 -20.92
N ASN A 590 23.34 -15.10 -20.18
CA ASN A 590 22.02 -15.62 -19.90
C ASN A 590 21.04 -15.43 -21.08
N ARG A 591 19.88 -16.10 -21.00
CA ARG A 591 18.91 -16.19 -22.11
C ARG A 591 17.46 -15.92 -21.69
N GLY A 592 17.24 -15.68 -20.41
CA GLY A 592 15.90 -15.61 -19.88
C GLY A 592 15.76 -14.80 -18.62
N LEU A 593 14.51 -14.56 -18.30
CA LEU A 593 14.05 -13.87 -17.10
C LEU A 593 13.12 -14.79 -16.32
N VAL A 594 13.14 -14.67 -15.01
CA VAL A 594 12.14 -15.26 -14.10
C VAL A 594 11.12 -14.19 -13.78
N LEU A 595 9.84 -14.44 -14.07
CA LEU A 595 8.73 -13.53 -13.79
C LEU A 595 7.83 -14.13 -12.71
N MET A 596 7.42 -13.31 -11.75
CA MET A 596 6.60 -13.74 -10.64
C MET A 596 5.48 -12.73 -10.32
N LYS A 597 4.29 -13.24 -10.00
CA LYS A 597 3.12 -12.44 -9.56
C LYS A 597 2.61 -12.94 -8.22
N SER A 598 2.30 -12.02 -7.30
CA SER A 598 1.74 -12.34 -5.98
C SER A 598 0.66 -11.33 -5.57
N TRP A 599 -0.32 -11.78 -4.81
CA TRP A 599 -1.33 -10.91 -4.19
C TRP A 599 -1.00 -10.55 -2.74
N ASP A 600 0.00 -11.21 -2.14
CA ASP A 600 0.23 -11.15 -0.71
C ASP A 600 1.71 -11.14 -0.27
N LEU A 601 2.64 -11.14 -1.24
CA LEU A 601 4.10 -11.22 -1.09
C LEU A 601 4.64 -12.54 -0.55
N VAL A 602 3.79 -13.51 -0.26
CA VAL A 602 4.15 -14.82 0.29
C VAL A 602 4.00 -15.89 -0.79
N ASP A 603 2.82 -15.96 -1.42
CA ASP A 603 2.49 -16.93 -2.44
C ASP A 603 2.71 -16.32 -3.84
N TRP A 604 3.53 -16.98 -4.65
CA TRP A 604 3.95 -16.49 -5.95
C TRP A 604 3.62 -17.46 -7.06
N LYS A 605 2.93 -16.98 -8.10
CA LYS A 605 2.92 -17.63 -9.42
C LYS A 605 4.22 -17.28 -10.13
N ARG A 606 4.85 -18.25 -10.79
CA ARG A 606 6.15 -18.09 -11.47
C ARG A 606 6.08 -18.57 -12.92
N THR A 607 6.77 -17.87 -13.83
CA THR A 607 7.15 -18.36 -15.15
C THR A 607 8.61 -18.03 -15.48
N ASN A 608 9.20 -18.76 -16.44
CA ASN A 608 10.49 -18.39 -17.04
C ASN A 608 10.26 -18.05 -18.51
N ILE A 609 10.80 -16.91 -18.95
CA ILE A 609 10.73 -16.47 -20.35
C ILE A 609 12.09 -16.67 -20.99
N ARG A 610 12.13 -17.48 -22.06
CA ARG A 610 13.33 -17.77 -22.85
C ARG A 610 13.34 -16.96 -24.14
N PHE A 611 14.20 -15.96 -24.20
CA PHE A 611 14.26 -15.00 -25.31
C PHE A 611 14.82 -15.65 -26.58
N ASP A 612 15.76 -16.58 -26.43
CA ASP A 612 16.34 -17.35 -27.54
C ASP A 612 15.32 -18.26 -28.26
N GLU A 613 14.17 -18.50 -27.63
CA GLU A 613 13.09 -19.35 -28.13
C GLU A 613 11.91 -18.56 -28.71
N LEU A 614 11.90 -17.22 -28.59
CA LEU A 614 10.81 -16.36 -29.08
C LEU A 614 10.69 -16.37 -30.60
N SER A 615 11.81 -16.25 -31.31
CA SER A 615 11.86 -16.27 -32.77
C SER A 615 13.29 -16.47 -33.26
N ALA A 616 13.44 -16.74 -34.56
CA ALA A 616 14.75 -16.88 -35.20
C ALA A 616 15.65 -15.63 -35.03
N GLN A 617 15.04 -14.45 -34.85
CA GLN A 617 15.77 -13.19 -34.62
C GLN A 617 16.53 -13.17 -33.29
N PHE A 618 15.95 -13.74 -32.23
CA PHE A 618 16.52 -13.67 -30.88
C PHE A 618 17.44 -14.86 -30.53
N LYS A 619 17.63 -15.79 -31.47
CA LYS A 619 18.43 -17.01 -31.27
C LYS A 619 19.86 -16.74 -30.80
N GLU A 620 20.46 -15.65 -31.28
CA GLU A 620 21.84 -15.24 -30.98
C GLU A 620 21.92 -14.18 -29.86
N VAL A 621 20.88 -14.04 -29.03
CA VAL A 621 20.89 -13.13 -27.89
C VAL A 621 22.05 -13.45 -26.93
N GLY A 622 22.87 -12.45 -26.62
CA GLY A 622 24.04 -12.57 -25.77
C GLY A 622 23.69 -12.62 -24.30
N CYS A 623 22.90 -11.66 -23.84
CA CYS A 623 22.35 -11.59 -22.49
C CYS A 623 20.96 -10.96 -22.51
N VAL A 624 20.20 -11.18 -21.44
CA VAL A 624 18.92 -10.50 -21.13
C VAL A 624 18.87 -10.30 -19.63
N TRP A 625 19.45 -9.23 -19.09
CA TRP A 625 19.65 -9.09 -17.64
C TRP A 625 19.13 -7.77 -17.10
N ALA A 626 19.16 -7.65 -15.76
CA ALA A 626 18.69 -6.52 -15.00
C ALA A 626 17.31 -6.05 -15.48
N PRO A 627 16.27 -6.90 -15.36
CA PRO A 627 14.93 -6.49 -15.72
C PRO A 627 14.33 -5.58 -14.64
N GLN A 628 13.58 -4.59 -15.08
CA GLN A 628 12.72 -3.78 -14.24
C GLN A 628 11.31 -3.79 -14.82
N THR A 629 10.33 -3.58 -13.96
CA THR A 629 8.91 -3.67 -14.31
C THR A 629 8.21 -2.37 -13.96
N THR A 630 7.40 -1.86 -14.87
CA THR A 630 6.59 -0.65 -14.67
C THR A 630 5.25 -0.79 -15.38
N TYR A 631 4.38 0.21 -15.22
CA TYR A 631 3.09 0.28 -15.90
C TYR A 631 3.03 1.46 -16.87
N ASP A 632 2.76 1.17 -18.13
CA ASP A 632 2.53 2.20 -19.14
C ASP A 632 1.06 2.61 -19.10
N GLU A 633 0.76 3.70 -18.41
CA GLU A 633 -0.59 4.26 -18.28
C GLU A 633 -1.22 4.63 -19.62
N GLU A 634 -0.42 4.98 -20.64
CA GLU A 634 -0.96 5.31 -21.97
C GLU A 634 -1.44 4.07 -22.71
N LYS A 635 -0.75 2.95 -22.49
CA LYS A 635 -1.10 1.64 -23.07
C LYS A 635 -2.06 0.84 -22.21
N GLY A 636 -2.13 1.14 -20.92
CA GLY A 636 -2.85 0.34 -19.95
C GLY A 636 -2.20 -1.03 -19.71
N LYS A 637 -0.88 -1.16 -19.87
CA LYS A 637 -0.17 -2.45 -19.87
C LYS A 637 1.07 -2.45 -18.97
N LEU A 638 1.38 -3.63 -18.42
CA LEU A 638 2.66 -3.87 -17.77
C LEU A 638 3.77 -3.89 -18.82
N MET A 639 4.88 -3.25 -18.49
CA MET A 639 6.07 -3.16 -19.32
C MET A 639 7.26 -3.68 -18.52
N ILE A 640 8.03 -4.60 -19.11
CA ILE A 640 9.35 -4.97 -18.61
C ILE A 640 10.38 -4.30 -19.52
N TYR A 641 11.38 -3.67 -18.92
CA TYR A 641 12.55 -3.16 -19.60
C TYR A 641 13.81 -3.76 -18.99
N PHE A 642 14.83 -3.97 -19.82
CA PHE A 642 15.98 -4.80 -19.46
C PHE A 642 17.17 -4.50 -20.38
N THR A 643 18.35 -4.95 -19.97
CA THR A 643 19.55 -4.88 -20.78
C THR A 643 19.63 -6.08 -21.71
N MET A 644 19.91 -5.84 -22.99
CA MET A 644 20.12 -6.90 -23.98
C MET A 644 21.23 -6.55 -24.97
N ARG A 645 21.91 -7.58 -25.46
CA ARG A 645 22.82 -7.50 -26.61
C ARG A 645 22.68 -8.75 -27.48
N TYR A 646 23.13 -8.67 -28.73
CA TYR A 646 23.38 -9.85 -29.55
C TYR A 646 24.84 -10.29 -29.38
N GLN A 647 25.07 -11.59 -29.24
CA GLN A 647 26.41 -12.17 -29.08
C GLN A 647 27.26 -11.38 -28.06
N ASN A 648 28.33 -10.73 -28.51
CA ASN A 648 29.22 -9.90 -27.69
C ASN A 648 29.25 -8.43 -28.15
N GLU A 649 28.17 -7.95 -28.76
CA GLU A 649 27.98 -6.54 -29.10
C GLU A 649 27.81 -5.65 -27.84
N PRO A 650 27.95 -4.32 -27.95
CA PRO A 650 27.61 -3.40 -26.87
C PRO A 650 26.16 -3.57 -26.40
N ASN A 651 25.94 -3.48 -25.09
CA ASN A 651 24.63 -3.62 -24.49
C ASN A 651 23.76 -2.37 -24.72
N LYS A 652 22.45 -2.59 -24.88
CA LYS A 652 21.45 -1.54 -25.01
C LYS A 652 20.28 -1.87 -24.09
N LEU A 653 19.45 -0.87 -23.81
CA LEU A 653 18.21 -1.08 -23.06
C LEU A 653 17.06 -1.37 -24.03
N TYR A 654 16.29 -2.40 -23.73
CA TYR A 654 15.12 -2.83 -24.47
C TYR A 654 13.89 -2.83 -23.56
N TYR A 655 12.70 -2.84 -24.16
CA TYR A 655 11.44 -3.03 -23.46
C TYR A 655 10.51 -3.98 -24.21
N THR A 656 9.53 -4.54 -23.48
CA THR A 656 8.42 -5.31 -24.01
C THR A 656 7.20 -5.17 -23.10
N TYR A 657 6.00 -5.24 -23.66
CA TYR A 657 4.77 -5.42 -22.89
C TYR A 657 4.56 -6.89 -22.52
N VAL A 658 3.86 -7.11 -21.41
CA VAL A 658 3.58 -8.41 -20.80
C VAL A 658 2.11 -8.48 -20.45
N ASN A 659 1.53 -9.68 -20.51
CA ASN A 659 0.13 -9.88 -20.18
C ASN A 659 -0.15 -9.66 -18.68
N GLU A 660 -1.42 -9.49 -18.29
CA GLU A 660 -1.80 -9.19 -16.90
C GLU A 660 -1.51 -10.33 -15.91
N ALA A 661 -1.45 -11.56 -16.42
CA ALA A 661 -1.05 -12.75 -15.68
C ALA A 661 0.47 -12.79 -15.41
N PHE A 662 1.23 -11.90 -16.06
CA PHE A 662 2.68 -11.76 -15.95
C PHE A 662 3.45 -13.03 -16.30
N ASP A 663 2.96 -13.75 -17.31
CA ASP A 663 3.52 -15.02 -17.73
C ASP A 663 3.81 -15.15 -19.24
N CYS A 664 3.49 -14.12 -20.03
CA CYS A 664 3.70 -14.12 -21.47
C CYS A 664 4.02 -12.71 -22.00
N LEU A 665 4.97 -12.63 -22.94
CA LEU A 665 5.26 -11.37 -23.65
C LEU A 665 4.15 -11.09 -24.67
N GLU A 666 3.62 -9.87 -24.67
CA GLU A 666 2.61 -9.43 -25.65
C GLU A 666 3.24 -8.81 -26.90
N THR A 667 4.48 -8.35 -26.79
CA THR A 667 5.23 -7.75 -27.91
C THR A 667 6.60 -8.38 -28.05
N THR A 668 7.20 -8.26 -29.22
CA THR A 668 8.63 -8.55 -29.38
C THR A 668 9.45 -7.44 -28.73
N PRO A 669 10.62 -7.75 -28.12
CA PRO A 669 11.53 -6.74 -27.58
C PRO A 669 11.84 -5.60 -28.57
N GLN A 670 11.76 -4.36 -28.09
CA GLN A 670 12.07 -3.15 -28.84
C GLN A 670 13.13 -2.33 -28.11
N ILE A 671 13.95 -1.59 -28.87
CA ILE A 671 14.96 -0.70 -28.28
C ILE A 671 14.24 0.40 -27.49
N LEU A 672 14.63 0.54 -26.23
CA LEU A 672 14.20 1.60 -25.33
C LEU A 672 15.18 2.79 -25.41
N PHE A 673 16.48 2.50 -25.28
CA PHE A 673 17.54 3.49 -25.23
C PHE A 673 18.89 2.91 -25.68
N GLU A 674 19.64 3.74 -26.41
CA GLU A 674 21.00 3.48 -26.86
C GLU A 674 21.88 4.65 -26.46
N TYR A 675 23.11 4.36 -26.04
CA TYR A 675 24.08 5.42 -25.80
C TYR A 675 24.40 6.14 -27.12
N PRO A 676 24.64 7.47 -27.13
CA PRO A 676 24.93 8.21 -28.37
C PRO A 676 26.13 7.69 -29.18
N ASP A 677 27.11 7.10 -28.51
CA ASP A 677 28.19 6.34 -29.14
C ASP A 677 27.81 4.85 -29.19
N GLU A 678 27.65 4.31 -30.40
CA GLU A 678 27.26 2.92 -30.68
C GLU A 678 28.21 1.86 -30.07
N LYS A 679 29.42 2.26 -29.68
CA LYS A 679 30.43 1.38 -29.07
C LYS A 679 30.32 1.28 -27.55
N VAL A 680 29.54 2.16 -26.93
CA VAL A 680 29.37 2.23 -25.48
C VAL A 680 28.13 1.45 -25.09
N SER A 681 28.27 0.59 -24.08
CA SER A 681 27.13 -0.13 -23.51
C SER A 681 26.30 0.79 -22.62
N ALA A 682 24.98 0.73 -22.72
CA ALA A 682 24.03 1.22 -21.73
C ALA A 682 23.35 0.01 -21.06
N ILE A 683 23.41 -0.05 -19.73
CA ILE A 683 22.88 -1.17 -18.93
C ILE A 683 22.09 -0.65 -17.72
N ASP A 684 21.35 -1.56 -17.10
CA ASP A 684 20.69 -1.40 -15.80
C ASP A 684 19.86 -0.12 -15.70
N GLY A 685 18.72 -0.11 -16.38
CA GLY A 685 17.84 1.06 -16.41
C GLY A 685 16.89 1.11 -15.20
N ASP A 686 16.50 2.30 -14.77
CA ASP A 686 15.37 2.51 -13.86
C ASP A 686 14.57 3.74 -14.30
N ILE A 687 13.27 3.56 -14.56
CA ILE A 687 12.40 4.61 -15.08
C ILE A 687 11.51 5.13 -13.94
N THR A 688 11.69 6.40 -13.58
CA THR A 688 10.81 7.09 -12.65
C THR A 688 10.08 8.24 -13.32
N LYS A 689 8.76 8.30 -13.16
CA LYS A 689 7.91 9.39 -13.69
C LYS A 689 7.82 10.52 -12.66
N VAL A 690 8.31 11.71 -13.00
CA VAL A 690 8.27 12.91 -12.16
C VAL A 690 7.83 14.11 -12.98
N ASN A 691 6.85 14.88 -12.48
CA ASN A 691 6.34 16.08 -13.13
C ASN A 691 5.95 15.88 -14.61
N GLY A 692 5.39 14.71 -14.94
CA GLY A 692 4.95 14.37 -16.30
C GLY A 692 6.07 13.95 -17.26
N LYS A 693 7.33 13.87 -16.81
CA LYS A 693 8.47 13.35 -17.58
C LYS A 693 8.95 12.03 -17.02
N TYR A 694 9.56 11.22 -17.87
CA TYR A 694 10.17 9.94 -17.52
C TYR A 694 11.68 10.12 -17.44
N HIS A 695 12.25 9.89 -16.26
CA HIS A 695 13.68 9.90 -16.01
C HIS A 695 14.19 8.46 -16.02
N LEU A 696 15.06 8.14 -16.99
CA LEU A 696 15.77 6.88 -17.08
C LEU A 696 17.15 7.04 -16.46
N LEU A 697 17.36 6.47 -15.28
CA LEU A 697 18.68 6.35 -14.66
C LEU A 697 19.31 5.06 -15.19
N TYR A 698 20.59 5.11 -15.59
CA TYR A 698 21.25 3.97 -16.21
C TYR A 698 22.77 4.05 -16.05
N VAL A 699 23.47 2.96 -16.41
CA VAL A 699 24.93 2.88 -16.34
C VAL A 699 25.51 2.82 -17.75
N SER A 700 26.62 3.52 -17.98
CA SER A 700 27.36 3.43 -19.24
C SER A 700 28.79 2.93 -19.06
N HIS A 701 29.27 2.07 -19.95
CA HIS A 701 30.67 1.62 -19.96
C HIS A 701 31.54 2.41 -20.95
N ASP A 702 31.69 3.72 -20.73
CA ASP A 702 32.53 4.61 -21.55
C ASP A 702 33.95 4.84 -20.97
N GLY A 703 34.34 4.00 -20.01
CA GLY A 703 35.62 4.11 -19.28
C GLY A 703 35.54 5.00 -18.04
N GLN A 704 34.35 5.51 -17.75
CA GLN A 704 34.08 6.48 -16.69
C GLN A 704 32.95 5.86 -15.83
N ALA A 705 33.27 5.52 -14.58
CA ALA A 705 32.44 4.71 -13.67
C ALA A 705 31.32 5.50 -12.96
N GLY A 706 30.04 5.25 -13.24
CA GLY A 706 28.94 5.91 -12.50
C GLY A 706 27.53 5.75 -13.09
N ILE A 707 26.55 6.35 -12.41
CA ILE A 707 25.14 6.45 -12.81
C ILE A 707 24.91 7.72 -13.65
N LYS A 708 24.20 7.56 -14.77
CA LYS A 708 23.79 8.61 -15.71
C LYS A 708 22.28 8.69 -15.82
N GLN A 709 21.80 9.72 -16.52
CA GLN A 709 20.37 9.96 -16.73
C GLN A 709 20.06 10.23 -18.22
N ALA A 710 18.87 9.84 -18.65
CA ALA A 710 18.24 10.32 -19.87
C ALA A 710 16.77 10.65 -19.58
N VAL A 711 16.17 11.59 -20.31
CA VAL A 711 14.80 12.09 -20.01
C VAL A 711 13.92 12.05 -21.24
N SER A 712 12.65 11.63 -21.08
CA SER A 712 11.67 11.58 -22.17
C SER A 712 10.29 12.04 -21.73
N ASP A 713 9.46 12.46 -22.69
CA ASP A 713 8.01 12.63 -22.49
C ASP A 713 7.23 11.31 -22.68
N LYS A 714 7.91 10.22 -23.07
CA LYS A 714 7.35 8.88 -23.26
C LYS A 714 8.12 7.85 -22.46
N ILE A 715 7.41 6.91 -21.87
CA ILE A 715 8.02 5.83 -21.07
C ILE A 715 8.83 4.83 -21.91
N ASN A 716 8.48 4.68 -23.19
CA ASN A 716 8.95 3.59 -24.05
C ASN A 716 9.91 4.04 -25.17
N GLY A 717 10.51 5.24 -25.05
CA GLY A 717 11.52 5.72 -25.99
C GLY A 717 11.61 7.24 -26.06
N GLY A 718 12.44 7.75 -26.97
CA GLY A 718 12.63 9.20 -27.16
C GLY A 718 13.44 9.87 -26.04
N TYR A 719 14.23 9.08 -25.30
CA TYR A 719 15.08 9.57 -24.23
C TYR A 719 16.23 10.44 -24.74
N GLU A 720 16.27 11.68 -24.26
CA GLU A 720 17.35 12.62 -24.49
C GLU A 720 18.48 12.38 -23.49
N PHE A 721 19.67 12.14 -24.01
CA PHE A 721 20.87 11.84 -23.23
C PHE A 721 21.35 13.05 -22.40
N ASP A 722 21.67 12.82 -21.13
CA ASP A 722 22.39 13.77 -20.28
C ASP A 722 23.81 13.24 -19.97
N PRO A 723 24.88 13.97 -20.32
CA PRO A 723 26.25 13.54 -20.04
C PRO A 723 26.66 13.63 -18.56
N ARG A 724 25.83 14.22 -17.69
CA ARG A 724 26.14 14.39 -16.27
C ARG A 724 26.12 13.06 -15.52
N TRP A 725 26.84 13.08 -14.40
CA TRP A 725 26.92 12.00 -13.43
C TRP A 725 26.08 12.33 -12.20
N TYR A 726 25.45 11.31 -11.64
CA TYR A 726 24.42 11.48 -10.62
C TYR A 726 24.71 10.73 -9.32
N ASP A 727 25.72 9.86 -9.30
CA ASP A 727 26.25 9.29 -8.08
C ASP A 727 27.56 10.00 -7.65
N PRO A 728 27.91 9.95 -6.36
CA PRO A 728 29.11 10.54 -5.80
C PRO A 728 30.30 9.56 -5.71
N GLU A 729 30.22 8.35 -6.26
CA GLU A 729 31.23 7.31 -6.02
C GLU A 729 32.50 7.55 -6.87
N GLU A 730 33.66 7.25 -6.28
CA GLU A 730 34.95 7.30 -7.01
C GLU A 730 35.21 6.03 -7.83
N LYS A 731 34.44 4.96 -7.60
CA LYS A 731 34.61 3.64 -8.20
C LYS A 731 33.34 3.20 -8.91
N ALA A 732 33.48 2.21 -9.78
CA ALA A 732 32.36 1.65 -10.55
C ALA A 732 31.19 1.25 -9.66
N CYS A 733 30.02 1.80 -9.99
CA CYS A 733 28.72 1.43 -9.45
C CYS A 733 27.77 1.08 -10.60
N GLU A 734 26.72 0.31 -10.31
CA GLU A 734 25.69 -0.08 -11.28
C GLU A 734 24.31 -0.22 -10.64
N ALA A 735 23.33 -0.79 -11.37
CA ALA A 735 22.03 -1.16 -10.81
C ALA A 735 21.26 -0.02 -10.10
N PRO A 736 21.00 1.12 -10.77
CA PRO A 736 20.19 2.17 -10.18
C PRO A 736 18.78 1.65 -9.87
N ASN A 737 18.23 2.04 -8.73
CA ASN A 737 16.81 1.96 -8.44
C ASN A 737 16.38 3.23 -7.70
N VAL A 738 15.29 3.84 -8.15
CA VAL A 738 14.76 5.05 -7.55
C VAL A 738 13.40 4.76 -6.91
N TRP A 739 13.21 5.18 -5.65
CA TRP A 739 11.92 5.12 -4.98
C TRP A 739 11.57 6.45 -4.32
N LYS A 740 10.27 6.75 -4.25
CA LYS A 740 9.76 7.93 -3.53
C LYS A 740 9.77 7.68 -2.02
N ARG A 741 10.09 8.69 -1.21
CA ARG A 741 9.81 8.67 0.23
C ARG A 741 8.30 8.84 0.47
N ILE A 742 7.72 7.96 1.26
CA ILE A 742 6.30 8.00 1.62
C ILE A 742 5.95 9.39 2.17
N GLY A 743 5.00 10.08 1.54
CA GLY A 743 4.48 11.37 2.01
C GLY A 743 5.41 12.57 1.79
N GLU A 744 6.51 12.42 1.06
CA GLU A 744 7.46 13.50 0.74
C GLU A 744 7.68 13.60 -0.78
N GLU A 745 7.88 14.82 -1.30
CA GLU A 745 8.34 15.05 -2.68
C GLU A 745 9.86 14.89 -2.78
N LYS A 746 10.35 13.73 -2.35
CA LYS A 746 11.75 13.31 -2.39
C LYS A 746 11.86 11.88 -2.87
N TRP A 747 12.94 11.62 -3.60
CA TRP A 747 13.27 10.31 -4.13
C TRP A 747 14.68 9.94 -3.70
N VAL A 748 14.88 8.65 -3.44
CA VAL A 748 16.19 8.09 -3.13
C VAL A 748 16.61 7.22 -4.30
N LEU A 749 17.80 7.47 -4.81
CA LEU A 749 18.53 6.66 -5.76
C LEU A 749 19.45 5.71 -4.98
N MET A 750 19.25 4.41 -5.14
CA MET A 750 20.14 3.34 -4.68
C MET A 750 20.92 2.78 -5.87
N TYR A 751 22.17 2.38 -5.64
CA TYR A 751 23.03 1.74 -6.66
C TYR A 751 24.02 0.76 -6.00
N ASP A 752 24.48 -0.25 -6.76
CA ASP A 752 25.45 -1.27 -6.33
C ASP A 752 26.89 -0.78 -6.52
N CYS A 753 27.60 -0.50 -5.43
CA CYS A 753 29.02 -0.13 -5.44
C CYS A 753 29.89 -1.39 -5.55
N TYR A 754 30.02 -1.92 -6.77
CA TYR A 754 30.72 -3.19 -7.01
C TYR A 754 32.22 -3.07 -7.26
N GLY A 755 32.71 -1.87 -7.59
CA GLY A 755 34.14 -1.62 -7.87
C GLY A 755 35.07 -1.70 -6.65
N GLN A 756 34.55 -2.01 -5.46
CA GLN A 756 35.29 -2.06 -4.19
C GLN A 756 35.38 -3.48 -3.62
N ALA A 757 36.34 -3.69 -2.70
CA ALA A 757 36.63 -5.02 -2.14
C ALA A 757 35.48 -5.62 -1.32
N VAL A 758 34.65 -4.77 -0.71
CA VAL A 758 33.43 -5.16 0.00
C VAL A 758 32.26 -4.52 -0.72
N HIS A 759 31.48 -5.33 -1.42
CA HIS A 759 30.27 -4.90 -2.11
C HIS A 759 29.28 -4.25 -1.14
N ASN A 760 28.64 -3.16 -1.58
CA ASN A 760 27.69 -2.42 -0.76
C ASN A 760 26.73 -1.60 -1.63
N PHE A 761 25.60 -1.19 -1.08
CA PHE A 761 24.74 -0.19 -1.73
C PHE A 761 25.13 1.22 -1.33
N GLY A 762 25.24 2.10 -2.31
CA GLY A 762 25.31 3.55 -2.15
C GLY A 762 23.96 4.20 -2.37
N PHE A 763 23.78 5.39 -1.80
CA PHE A 763 22.50 6.09 -1.78
C PHE A 763 22.69 7.58 -2.02
N SER A 764 21.79 8.15 -2.81
CA SER A 764 21.66 9.60 -3.00
C SER A 764 20.19 10.03 -3.00
N GLU A 765 19.89 11.24 -2.55
CA GLU A 765 18.52 11.77 -2.45
C GLU A 765 18.33 12.99 -3.37
N THR A 766 17.18 13.09 -4.02
CA THR A 766 16.83 14.22 -4.87
C THR A 766 15.37 14.64 -4.67
N SER A 767 15.06 15.88 -5.02
CA SER A 767 13.67 16.39 -5.14
C SER A 767 13.38 16.97 -6.53
N ASP A 768 14.39 17.05 -7.40
CA ASP A 768 14.31 17.74 -8.69
C ASP A 768 14.93 16.93 -9.84
N PHE A 769 15.56 15.77 -9.57
CA PHE A 769 16.27 14.94 -10.56
C PHE A 769 17.38 15.71 -11.30
N VAL A 770 17.92 16.73 -10.64
CA VAL A 770 19.03 17.56 -11.11
C VAL A 770 20.13 17.56 -10.07
N ASN A 771 19.78 17.72 -8.80
CA ASN A 771 20.68 17.76 -7.66
C ASN A 771 20.48 16.51 -6.81
N PHE A 772 21.56 15.76 -6.61
CA PHE A 772 21.57 14.52 -5.82
C PHE A 772 22.48 14.71 -4.60
N LYS A 773 21.89 14.56 -3.42
CA LYS A 773 22.58 14.63 -2.13
C LYS A 773 23.07 13.24 -1.73
N ASN A 774 24.37 13.09 -1.56
CA ASN A 774 24.96 11.84 -1.07
C ASN A 774 24.44 11.48 0.34
N LEU A 775 23.89 10.27 0.49
CA LEU A 775 23.47 9.69 1.76
C LEU A 775 24.47 8.67 2.34
N GLY A 776 25.53 8.38 1.58
CA GLY A 776 26.58 7.40 1.88
C GLY A 776 26.16 5.97 1.57
N GLN A 777 27.09 5.04 1.73
CA GLN A 777 26.80 3.61 1.59
C GLN A 777 26.18 3.04 2.86
N PHE A 778 25.52 1.88 2.77
CA PHE A 778 25.00 1.17 3.94
C PHE A 778 26.05 1.06 5.06
N ASN A 779 25.63 1.33 6.29
CA ASN A 779 26.42 1.33 7.53
C ASN A 779 27.54 2.39 7.62
N GLN A 780 27.94 3.00 6.50
CA GLN A 780 28.89 4.12 6.45
C GLN A 780 28.17 5.48 6.46
N GLY A 781 26.99 5.54 5.84
CA GLY A 781 26.11 6.71 5.78
C GLY A 781 24.89 6.59 6.69
N VAL A 782 23.79 7.25 6.32
CA VAL A 782 22.54 7.27 7.10
C VAL A 782 21.74 5.97 6.97
N MET A 783 21.88 5.26 5.85
CA MET A 783 21.21 3.97 5.63
C MET A 783 21.93 2.86 6.40
N LYS A 784 21.17 1.95 7.03
CA LYS A 784 21.69 0.85 7.87
C LYS A 784 21.13 -0.51 7.47
N THR A 785 21.95 -1.56 7.61
CA THR A 785 21.50 -2.96 7.61
C THR A 785 21.62 -3.54 9.02
N THR A 786 20.69 -4.39 9.45
CA THR A 786 20.71 -4.94 10.83
C THR A 786 21.25 -6.36 10.92
N ASN A 787 20.84 -7.27 10.03
CA ASN A 787 21.15 -8.70 10.11
C ASN A 787 21.66 -9.31 8.78
N PHE A 788 22.08 -8.47 7.83
CA PHE A 788 22.64 -8.92 6.55
C PHE A 788 23.76 -7.98 6.08
N ALA A 789 24.60 -8.50 5.19
CA ALA A 789 25.73 -7.79 4.62
C ALA A 789 25.89 -8.13 3.13
N SER A 790 26.56 -7.23 2.40
CA SER A 790 26.86 -7.36 0.97
C SER A 790 25.62 -7.63 0.10
N PRO A 791 24.51 -6.87 0.23
CA PRO A 791 23.44 -6.94 -0.74
C PRO A 791 23.94 -6.51 -2.12
N LYS A 792 23.36 -7.07 -3.18
CA LYS A 792 23.62 -6.70 -4.58
C LYS A 792 22.32 -6.55 -5.33
N HIS A 793 22.33 -5.67 -6.32
CA HIS A 793 21.26 -5.32 -7.25
C HIS A 793 19.83 -5.53 -6.69
N GLY A 794 19.13 -4.45 -6.35
CA GLY A 794 17.83 -4.58 -5.71
C GLY A 794 16.87 -3.47 -6.06
N ALA A 795 15.64 -3.61 -5.58
CA ALA A 795 14.61 -2.60 -5.69
C ALA A 795 13.90 -2.38 -4.35
N ILE A 796 13.46 -1.16 -4.10
CA ILE A 796 12.69 -0.79 -2.91
C ILE A 796 11.30 -0.32 -3.32
N ILE A 797 10.26 -0.88 -2.70
CA ILE A 797 8.88 -0.42 -2.82
C ILE A 797 8.30 -0.08 -1.46
N GLN A 798 7.21 0.68 -1.50
CA GLN A 798 6.39 0.98 -0.33
C GLN A 798 5.30 -0.10 -0.19
N ILE A 799 5.04 -0.53 1.03
CA ILE A 799 3.96 -1.48 1.36
C ILE A 799 3.16 -0.98 2.57
N THR A 800 1.95 -1.51 2.70
CA THR A 800 1.06 -1.23 3.84
C THR A 800 1.54 -1.98 5.09
N LYS A 801 1.14 -1.50 6.27
CA LYS A 801 1.33 -2.21 7.53
C LYS A 801 0.82 -3.66 7.48
N GLN A 802 -0.38 -3.88 6.90
CA GLN A 802 -1.00 -5.21 6.85
C GLN A 802 -0.20 -6.21 5.99
N GLU A 803 0.48 -5.74 4.95
CA GLU A 803 1.36 -6.57 4.12
C GLU A 803 2.68 -6.86 4.84
N ALA A 804 3.24 -5.87 5.53
CA ALA A 804 4.43 -6.05 6.36
C ALA A 804 4.19 -7.03 7.52
N ASP A 805 3.06 -6.89 8.23
CA ASP A 805 2.64 -7.80 9.31
C ASP A 805 2.53 -9.25 8.80
N ARG A 806 2.04 -9.44 7.57
CA ARG A 806 1.93 -10.78 6.95
C ARG A 806 3.30 -11.38 6.69
N LEU A 807 4.22 -10.62 6.10
CA LEU A 807 5.59 -11.05 5.87
C LEU A 807 6.30 -11.37 7.19
N ALA A 808 6.16 -10.50 8.20
CA ALA A 808 6.73 -10.71 9.51
C ALA A 808 6.15 -11.96 10.20
N LYS A 809 4.83 -12.18 10.14
CA LYS A 809 4.18 -13.40 10.64
C LYS A 809 4.71 -14.65 9.93
N HIS A 810 4.81 -14.62 8.60
CA HIS A 810 5.30 -15.76 7.81
C HIS A 810 6.75 -16.12 8.16
N TRP A 811 7.62 -15.12 8.26
CA TRP A 811 9.03 -15.29 8.56
C TRP A 811 9.39 -15.22 10.05
N ARG A 812 8.38 -15.18 10.93
CA ARG A 812 8.52 -15.17 12.40
C ARG A 812 9.40 -14.04 12.94
N LEU A 813 9.25 -12.85 12.36
CA LEU A 813 9.92 -11.64 12.84
C LEU A 813 9.12 -10.98 13.96
N ASP A 814 9.83 -10.53 14.98
CA ASP A 814 9.29 -9.74 16.09
C ASP A 814 9.57 -8.26 15.84
N ILE A 815 8.81 -7.66 14.92
CA ILE A 815 8.85 -6.22 14.59
C ILE A 815 7.44 -5.67 14.70
N GLU A 816 7.31 -4.49 15.32
CA GLU A 816 6.10 -3.68 15.27
C GLU A 816 6.20 -2.64 14.16
N PHE A 817 5.23 -2.65 13.24
CA PHE A 817 5.17 -1.71 12.12
C PHE A 817 4.19 -0.57 12.42
N PRO A 818 4.50 0.68 12.07
CA PRO A 818 3.60 1.80 12.29
C PRO A 818 2.39 1.73 11.36
N THR A 819 1.26 2.28 11.81
CA THR A 819 0.14 2.61 10.92
C THR A 819 0.52 3.73 9.95
N ALA A 820 -0.22 3.89 8.85
CA ALA A 820 0.03 5.00 7.92
C ALA A 820 -0.19 6.38 8.57
N GLU A 821 -1.11 6.47 9.53
CA GLU A 821 -1.33 7.69 10.32
C GLU A 821 -0.15 7.97 11.26
N GLU A 822 0.32 6.96 12.00
CA GLU A 822 1.52 7.08 12.85
C GLU A 822 2.76 7.45 12.02
N PHE A 823 2.96 6.79 10.88
CA PHE A 823 4.11 7.06 10.01
C PHE A 823 4.09 8.51 9.48
N ARG A 824 2.94 9.00 9.00
CA ARG A 824 2.81 10.39 8.56
C ARG A 824 2.86 11.40 9.68
N SER A 825 2.27 11.11 10.84
CA SER A 825 2.39 11.96 12.03
C SER A 825 3.85 12.12 12.41
N ASN A 826 4.60 11.01 12.39
CA ASN A 826 6.04 11.02 12.56
C ASN A 826 6.72 11.87 11.49
N ILE A 827 6.29 11.86 10.22
CA ILE A 827 6.81 12.76 9.19
C ILE A 827 6.51 14.23 9.48
N SER A 828 5.27 14.58 9.84
CA SER A 828 4.91 15.97 10.16
C SER A 828 5.60 16.49 11.42
N ASN A 829 6.01 15.59 12.31
CA ASN A 829 6.77 15.88 13.52
C ASN A 829 8.28 15.66 13.32
N ARG A 830 8.72 15.20 12.15
CA ARG A 830 10.12 15.30 11.73
C ARG A 830 10.37 16.79 11.51
N PRO A 831 11.40 17.39 12.11
CA PRO A 831 11.94 18.62 11.56
C PRO A 831 12.08 18.42 10.05
N ALA A 832 11.75 19.43 9.24
CA ALA A 832 11.82 19.38 7.77
C ALA A 832 13.21 18.99 7.22
N ASP A 833 14.16 18.76 8.11
CA ASP A 833 15.46 18.19 7.88
C ASP A 833 15.78 17.06 8.88
N LEU A 834 15.39 15.81 8.57
CA LEU A 834 15.94 14.64 9.27
C LEU A 834 17.41 14.38 8.91
N SER A 835 17.99 15.13 7.96
CA SER A 835 19.44 15.16 7.79
C SER A 835 20.14 16.11 8.78
N GLU A 836 19.36 16.77 9.64
CA GLU A 836 19.85 17.54 10.79
C GLU A 836 19.22 17.11 12.12
N ALA A 837 18.89 15.83 12.31
CA ALA A 837 19.00 15.30 13.67
C ALA A 837 20.48 15.46 14.08
N PRO A 838 20.80 16.18 15.18
CA PRO A 838 22.16 16.30 15.65
C PRO A 838 22.83 14.92 15.74
N ASN A 839 23.79 14.64 14.86
CA ASN A 839 24.83 13.64 15.15
C ASN A 839 25.64 14.19 16.33
N VAL A 840 25.09 14.11 17.54
CA VAL A 840 25.89 14.30 18.76
C VAL A 840 26.62 12.98 18.98
N SER A 841 27.92 12.99 18.76
CA SER A 841 28.78 11.87 19.15
C SER A 841 28.79 11.81 20.67
N ASN A 842 28.53 10.65 21.25
CA ASN A 842 28.86 10.41 22.65
C ASN A 842 30.35 10.01 22.76
N PRO A 843 30.96 10.18 23.95
CA PRO A 843 30.52 11.09 25.01
C PRO A 843 30.54 12.56 24.56
N VAL A 844 29.65 13.38 25.13
CA VAL A 844 29.51 14.80 24.75
C VAL A 844 30.48 15.74 25.45
N LEU A 845 31.00 15.33 26.61
CA LEU A 845 32.02 16.09 27.33
C LEU A 845 33.38 15.38 27.22
N PRO A 846 34.47 16.10 26.91
CA PRO A 846 35.81 15.52 26.91
C PRO A 846 36.33 15.39 28.35
N GLY A 847 36.59 14.17 28.81
CA GLY A 847 37.20 13.88 30.11
C GLY A 847 36.38 12.94 30.98
N LEU A 848 36.83 12.74 32.22
CA LEU A 848 36.15 11.90 33.19
C LEU A 848 35.20 12.76 34.04
N TYR A 849 33.92 12.62 33.75
CA TYR A 849 32.85 13.38 34.37
C TYR A 849 31.65 12.47 34.60
N ALA A 850 30.92 12.75 35.67
CA ALA A 850 29.78 11.95 36.07
C ALA A 850 28.64 12.83 36.56
N ASP A 851 27.53 12.17 36.89
CA ASP A 851 26.38 12.76 37.56
C ASP A 851 25.93 14.11 36.94
N PRO A 852 25.65 14.14 35.62
CA PRO A 852 25.44 15.41 34.92
C PRO A 852 24.08 16.01 35.24
N GLU A 853 24.05 17.28 35.65
CA GLU A 853 22.85 18.11 35.66
C GLU A 853 22.82 19.02 34.43
N VAL A 854 21.70 19.07 33.71
CA VAL A 854 21.53 19.90 32.51
C VAL A 854 20.53 21.03 32.75
N LEU A 855 20.87 22.23 32.27
CA LEU A 855 20.02 23.42 32.34
C LEU A 855 20.03 24.16 31.01
N TYR A 856 18.87 24.56 30.51
CA TYR A 856 18.78 25.68 29.57
C TYR A 856 18.57 26.98 30.36
N SER A 857 19.46 27.95 30.19
CA SER A 857 19.32 29.25 30.85
C SER A 857 18.55 30.20 29.95
N GLU A 858 17.41 30.71 30.43
CA GLU A 858 16.68 31.77 29.73
C GLU A 858 17.48 33.09 29.70
N LYS A 859 18.33 33.32 30.72
CA LYS A 859 19.16 34.54 30.78
C LYS A 859 20.16 34.61 29.62
N THR A 860 20.84 33.50 29.32
CA THR A 860 21.93 33.48 28.35
C THR A 860 21.52 32.88 27.01
N GLY A 861 20.40 32.15 26.96
CA GLY A 861 19.94 31.44 25.77
C GLY A 861 20.80 30.20 25.43
N LYS A 862 21.57 29.69 26.41
CA LYS A 862 22.51 28.57 26.23
C LYS A 862 22.15 27.38 27.09
N TYR A 863 22.69 26.22 26.71
CA TYR A 863 22.66 24.99 27.50
C TYR A 863 23.90 24.89 28.37
N TYR A 864 23.73 24.36 29.58
CA TYR A 864 24.80 24.13 30.53
C TYR A 864 24.72 22.70 31.06
N ILE A 865 25.86 22.03 31.16
CA ILE A 865 26.01 20.78 31.91
C ILE A 865 26.93 21.02 33.10
N TYR A 866 26.48 20.62 34.27
CA TYR A 866 27.20 20.66 35.53
C TYR A 866 27.45 19.23 35.99
N PRO A 867 28.65 18.67 35.78
CA PRO A 867 28.97 17.33 36.22
C PRO A 867 29.72 17.31 37.56
N THR A 868 29.65 16.17 38.24
CA THR A 868 30.68 15.74 39.20
C THR A 868 32.01 15.54 38.46
N SER A 869 33.09 16.12 38.99
CA SER A 869 34.45 15.83 38.52
C SER A 869 34.85 14.40 38.92
N ASP A 870 35.10 13.52 37.94
CA ASP A 870 35.38 12.10 38.17
C ASP A 870 36.87 11.78 37.94
N GLY A 871 37.29 10.51 38.04
CA GLY A 871 38.68 10.08 37.86
C GLY A 871 39.53 10.06 39.15
N PHE A 872 38.95 10.44 40.28
CA PHE A 872 39.62 10.42 41.59
C PHE A 872 39.32 9.11 42.32
N LYS A 873 40.37 8.43 42.79
CA LYS A 873 40.22 7.15 43.51
C LYS A 873 39.30 7.30 44.72
N GLY A 874 38.22 6.50 44.77
CA GLY A 874 37.24 6.58 45.85
C GLY A 874 36.40 7.86 45.83
N TRP A 875 36.27 8.48 44.64
CA TRP A 875 35.50 9.69 44.38
C TRP A 875 35.98 10.93 45.15
N THR A 876 37.26 11.03 45.55
CA THR A 876 37.74 12.11 46.43
C THR A 876 37.83 13.52 45.80
N GLY A 877 37.14 13.79 44.70
CA GLY A 877 37.10 15.12 44.08
C GLY A 877 36.54 16.20 45.02
N THR A 878 37.00 17.44 44.83
CA THR A 878 36.69 18.59 45.71
C THR A 878 36.05 19.76 44.97
N TYR A 879 35.82 19.68 43.65
CA TYR A 879 35.31 20.80 42.87
C TYR A 879 34.32 20.38 41.78
N PHE A 880 33.48 21.34 41.37
CA PHE A 880 32.55 21.22 40.25
C PHE A 880 32.95 22.14 39.10
N LYS A 881 32.68 21.68 37.88
CA LYS A 881 32.84 22.47 36.66
C LYS A 881 31.50 22.75 36.00
N ALA A 882 31.49 23.68 35.04
CA ALA A 882 30.40 23.86 34.11
C ALA A 882 30.89 23.75 32.66
N PHE A 883 30.02 23.26 31.80
CA PHE A 883 30.19 23.24 30.35
C PHE A 883 29.05 23.99 29.71
N SER A 884 29.33 24.85 28.72
CA SER A 884 28.29 25.59 27.98
C SER A 884 28.20 25.14 26.53
N SER A 885 27.00 25.19 25.96
CA SER A 885 26.75 24.87 24.55
C SER A 885 25.65 25.75 23.97
N ASP A 886 25.80 26.13 22.71
CA ASP A 886 24.77 26.82 21.93
C ASP A 886 23.85 25.84 21.18
N ASP A 887 24.29 24.59 20.97
CA ASP A 887 23.69 23.65 20.00
C ASP A 887 23.55 22.21 20.51
N LEU A 888 23.84 21.95 21.79
CA LEU A 888 23.92 20.62 22.44
C LEU A 888 24.98 19.65 21.86
N LYS A 889 25.75 20.09 20.85
CA LYS A 889 26.78 19.29 20.17
C LYS A 889 28.17 19.70 20.65
N THR A 890 28.44 21.00 20.62
CA THR A 890 29.75 21.56 20.92
C THR A 890 29.72 22.12 22.34
N TRP A 891 30.54 21.53 23.21
CA TRP A 891 30.61 21.89 24.62
C TRP A 891 31.92 22.58 24.94
N LYS A 892 31.83 23.77 25.54
CA LYS A 892 32.97 24.55 26.03
C LYS A 892 33.13 24.31 27.52
N ASP A 893 34.31 23.86 27.97
CA ASP A 893 34.69 23.83 29.38
C ASP A 893 34.81 25.28 29.90
N GLU A 894 33.97 25.66 30.85
CA GLU A 894 33.93 27.00 31.45
C GLU A 894 34.73 27.07 32.75
N GLY A 895 35.39 25.98 33.14
CA GLY A 895 36.25 25.91 34.32
C GLY A 895 35.50 25.57 35.61
N ILE A 896 36.20 25.74 36.73
CA ILE A 896 35.70 25.44 38.08
C ILE A 896 34.72 26.53 38.51
N ILE A 897 33.51 26.13 38.88
CA ILE A 897 32.45 27.04 39.33
C ILE A 897 32.24 27.05 40.84
N LEU A 898 32.70 26.00 41.53
CA LEU A 898 32.63 25.85 42.98
C LEU A 898 33.70 24.84 43.44
N ASP A 899 34.55 25.26 44.38
CA ASP A 899 35.61 24.45 44.98
C ASP A 899 35.38 24.33 46.49
N LEU A 900 35.17 23.12 46.99
CA LEU A 900 34.82 22.87 48.40
C LEU A 900 35.90 23.39 49.36
N GLU A 901 37.19 23.30 48.99
CA GLU A 901 38.28 23.71 49.88
C GLU A 901 38.37 25.24 50.01
N LYS A 902 37.86 25.98 49.03
CA LYS A 902 37.96 27.44 48.94
C LYS A 902 36.66 28.15 49.29
N ASP A 903 35.55 27.62 48.80
CA ASP A 903 34.27 28.31 48.71
C ASP A 903 33.23 27.81 49.73
N VAL A 904 33.47 26.65 50.36
CA VAL A 904 32.52 25.99 51.28
C VAL A 904 33.13 25.82 52.67
N SER A 905 32.56 26.49 53.67
CA SER A 905 33.15 26.52 55.03
C SER A 905 32.86 25.28 55.89
N TRP A 906 31.91 24.44 55.49
CA TRP A 906 31.37 23.34 56.31
C TRP A 906 31.71 21.93 55.80
N ALA A 907 32.31 21.81 54.61
CA ALA A 907 32.81 20.57 54.03
C ALA A 907 33.90 20.85 52.99
N ASP A 908 34.94 20.02 52.97
CA ASP A 908 36.16 20.19 52.16
C ASP A 908 36.45 18.98 51.25
N ARG A 909 35.52 18.01 51.16
CA ARG A 909 35.72 16.76 50.43
C ARG A 909 34.44 16.22 49.80
N ASN A 910 34.61 15.35 48.80
CA ASN A 910 33.55 14.55 48.18
C ASN A 910 32.48 15.43 47.52
N ALA A 911 32.89 16.21 46.52
CA ALA A 911 32.03 17.06 45.68
C ALA A 911 31.22 16.20 44.69
N TRP A 912 30.03 15.76 45.10
CA TRP A 912 29.13 14.91 44.30
C TRP A 912 27.71 15.43 44.31
N ALA A 913 26.77 14.66 43.76
CA ALA A 913 26.13 15.12 42.55
C ALA A 913 25.46 16.51 42.66
N PRO A 914 25.57 17.31 41.58
CA PRO A 914 24.96 18.62 41.52
C PRO A 914 23.48 18.57 41.10
N ALA A 915 22.77 19.65 41.42
CA ALA A 915 21.48 20.01 40.85
C ALA A 915 21.43 21.53 40.67
N ILE A 916 20.74 22.05 39.68
CA ILE A 916 20.61 23.50 39.50
C ILE A 916 19.21 23.86 39.06
N ILE A 917 18.74 25.03 39.52
CA ILE A 917 17.54 25.64 38.98
C ILE A 917 17.72 27.14 38.78
N GLU A 918 17.25 27.61 37.63
CA GLU A 918 17.14 29.03 37.31
C GLU A 918 15.82 29.58 37.88
N LYS A 919 15.89 30.73 38.54
CA LYS A 919 14.72 31.45 39.05
C LYS A 919 14.80 32.91 38.65
N LYS A 920 13.65 33.44 38.26
CA LYS A 920 13.48 34.86 38.00
C LYS A 920 12.82 35.52 39.22
N ASP A 921 13.47 36.52 39.78
CA ASP A 921 12.87 37.31 40.85
C ASP A 921 11.74 38.20 40.31
N LYS A 922 10.97 38.80 41.21
CA LYS A 922 9.85 39.70 40.87
C LYS A 922 10.26 40.96 40.07
N HIS A 923 11.54 41.28 40.02
CA HIS A 923 12.10 42.41 39.27
C HIS A 923 12.68 41.97 37.92
N GLY A 924 12.59 40.69 37.57
CA GLY A 924 13.08 40.14 36.32
C GLY A 924 14.56 39.74 36.35
N ASN A 925 15.23 39.82 37.51
CA ASN A 925 16.62 39.38 37.64
C ASN A 925 16.67 37.86 37.78
N TYR A 926 17.64 37.24 37.12
CA TYR A 926 17.86 35.81 37.19
C TYR A 926 18.79 35.46 38.34
N LYS A 927 18.45 34.40 39.08
CA LYS A 927 19.25 33.78 40.13
C LYS A 927 19.38 32.29 39.85
N TYR A 928 20.54 31.74 40.14
CA TYR A 928 20.87 30.33 39.97
C TYR A 928 21.13 29.72 41.32
N TYR A 929 20.38 28.66 41.65
CA TYR A 929 20.51 27.93 42.90
C TYR A 929 21.14 26.58 42.60
N TYR A 930 22.43 26.45 42.94
CA TYR A 930 23.24 25.27 42.70
C TYR A 930 23.30 24.43 43.97
N TYR A 931 22.55 23.34 43.98
CA TYR A 931 22.56 22.33 45.03
C TYR A 931 23.67 21.33 44.75
N PHE A 932 24.34 20.88 45.80
CA PHE A 932 25.45 19.94 45.64
C PHE A 932 25.61 19.09 46.90
N THR A 933 26.17 17.91 46.73
CA THR A 933 26.61 17.05 47.83
C THR A 933 28.06 17.35 48.19
N ALA A 934 28.34 17.54 49.48
CA ALA A 934 29.69 17.58 50.03
C ALA A 934 29.72 16.81 51.36
N ALA A 935 30.70 15.92 51.52
CA ALA A 935 30.82 15.04 52.70
C ALA A 935 29.48 14.37 53.14
N GLN A 936 28.72 13.85 52.16
CA GLN A 936 27.40 13.20 52.34
C GLN A 936 26.31 14.08 52.97
N LYS A 937 26.40 15.39 52.75
CA LYS A 937 25.40 16.40 53.11
C LYS A 937 25.09 17.24 51.87
N ILE A 938 23.90 17.84 51.83
CA ILE A 938 23.48 18.66 50.69
C ILE A 938 23.59 20.13 51.06
N GLY A 939 24.34 20.87 50.26
CA GLY A 939 24.48 22.33 50.30
C GLY A 939 23.71 23.02 49.18
N VAL A 940 23.71 24.35 49.24
CA VAL A 940 23.23 25.22 48.17
C VAL A 940 24.10 26.46 48.09
N ALA A 941 24.53 26.79 46.87
CA ALA A 941 25.24 28.01 46.55
C ALA A 941 24.44 28.84 45.53
N VAL A 942 24.54 30.17 45.63
CA VAL A 942 23.72 31.10 44.83
C VAL A 942 24.61 31.96 43.95
N ALA A 943 24.21 32.14 42.68
CA ALA A 943 24.86 33.05 41.74
C ALA A 943 23.85 33.91 40.97
N ASP A 944 24.33 35.00 40.41
CA ASP A 944 23.61 35.84 39.44
C ASP A 944 23.80 35.38 37.98
N ASP A 945 24.71 34.43 37.75
CA ASP A 945 25.09 33.93 36.42
C ASP A 945 25.23 32.39 36.45
N PRO A 946 24.89 31.66 35.38
CA PRO A 946 24.97 30.20 35.37
C PRO A 946 26.40 29.67 35.55
N LEU A 947 27.43 30.51 35.35
CA LEU A 947 28.84 30.15 35.58
C LEU A 947 29.40 30.65 36.91
N GLY A 948 28.57 31.27 37.75
CA GLY A 948 29.00 31.83 39.03
C GLY A 948 29.49 33.29 38.95
N PRO A 949 30.19 33.79 39.97
CA PRO A 949 30.66 33.05 41.13
C PRO A 949 29.50 32.56 42.01
N PHE A 950 29.54 31.29 42.41
CA PHE A 950 28.58 30.71 43.33
C PHE A 950 29.01 30.98 44.77
N ILE A 951 28.09 31.51 45.57
CA ILE A 951 28.31 31.82 46.99
C ILE A 951 27.55 30.79 47.84
N ASP A 952 28.26 29.95 48.58
CA ASP A 952 27.67 28.97 49.50
C ASP A 952 26.81 29.65 50.58
N SER A 953 25.71 28.99 50.95
CA SER A 953 24.80 29.45 52.02
C SER A 953 25.41 29.41 53.43
N GLY A 954 26.63 28.87 53.58
CA GLY A 954 27.44 28.85 54.80
C GLY A 954 27.17 27.66 55.72
N LYS A 955 26.20 26.80 55.40
CA LYS A 955 25.84 25.60 56.16
C LYS A 955 25.17 24.56 55.24
N PRO A 956 25.20 23.26 55.59
CA PRO A 956 24.42 22.27 54.85
C PRO A 956 22.91 22.53 55.02
N LEU A 957 22.17 22.34 53.93
CA LEU A 957 20.70 22.38 53.88
C LEU A 957 20.10 21.07 54.42
N ILE A 958 20.73 19.93 54.10
CA ILE A 958 20.38 18.60 54.62
C ILE A 958 21.65 17.95 55.18
N ASP A 959 21.72 17.73 56.50
CA ASP A 959 22.86 17.11 57.19
C ASP A 959 22.50 15.92 58.08
N GLN A 960 21.20 15.63 58.23
CA GLN A 960 20.67 14.52 59.00
C GLN A 960 19.79 13.64 58.10
N ARG A 961 19.84 12.32 58.30
CA ARG A 961 18.94 11.41 57.57
C ARG A 961 17.50 11.68 57.97
N PRO A 962 16.54 11.50 57.05
CA PRO A 962 15.13 11.60 57.39
C PRO A 962 14.74 10.64 58.53
N GLU A 963 13.79 11.06 59.35
CA GLU A 963 13.25 10.23 60.44
C GLU A 963 12.72 8.89 59.89
N GLY A 964 13.10 7.79 60.54
CA GLY A 964 12.73 6.42 60.13
C GLY A 964 13.76 5.70 59.27
N MET A 965 14.76 6.39 58.69
CA MET A 965 15.77 5.77 57.82
C MET A 965 17.05 5.39 58.59
N THR A 966 17.34 4.08 58.67
CA THR A 966 18.50 3.54 59.41
C THR A 966 19.74 3.28 58.54
N ARG A 967 19.57 3.26 57.21
CA ARG A 967 20.60 3.05 56.19
C ARG A 967 20.46 4.14 55.10
N GLY A 968 21.51 4.34 54.29
CA GLY A 968 21.51 5.33 53.21
C GLY A 968 22.31 6.60 53.51
N GLN A 969 22.47 7.43 52.48
CA GLN A 969 23.22 8.69 52.52
C GLN A 969 22.35 9.86 52.01
N ASN A 970 22.63 11.09 52.47
CA ASN A 970 22.00 12.30 51.96
C ASN A 970 22.81 12.85 50.79
N ILE A 971 22.60 12.27 49.61
CA ILE A 971 23.31 12.61 48.37
C ILE A 971 22.30 12.79 47.23
N ASP A 972 22.79 13.22 46.09
CA ASP A 972 22.04 13.34 44.83
C ASP A 972 20.79 14.21 44.95
N PRO A 973 20.97 15.51 45.27
CA PRO A 973 19.85 16.45 45.25
C PRO A 973 19.22 16.53 43.86
N ALA A 974 17.90 16.69 43.81
CA ALA A 974 17.19 17.18 42.64
C ALA A 974 16.19 18.25 43.05
N VAL A 975 16.20 19.38 42.34
CA VAL A 975 15.32 20.51 42.63
C VAL A 975 14.27 20.62 41.54
N PHE A 976 13.01 20.78 41.93
CA PHE A 976 11.89 20.82 41.00
C PHE A 976 10.89 21.89 41.42
N THR A 977 10.47 22.71 40.46
CA THR A 977 9.35 23.64 40.65
C THR A 977 8.09 23.00 40.10
N ASP A 978 7.11 22.75 40.96
CA ASP A 978 5.83 22.20 40.51
C ASP A 978 5.09 23.26 39.68
N PRO A 979 4.90 23.03 38.36
CA PRO A 979 4.23 24.01 37.50
C PRO A 979 2.76 24.20 37.86
N LYS A 980 2.14 23.27 38.60
CA LYS A 980 0.75 23.41 39.05
C LYS A 980 0.58 24.36 40.23
N THR A 981 1.50 24.34 41.17
CA THR A 981 1.36 25.07 42.44
C THR A 981 2.37 26.20 42.62
N GLY A 982 3.43 26.22 41.81
CA GLY A 982 4.56 27.14 41.96
C GLY A 982 5.49 26.79 43.12
N LYS A 983 5.21 25.72 43.86
CA LYS A 983 6.03 25.27 45.00
C LYS A 983 7.34 24.66 44.54
N ASN A 984 8.36 24.83 45.36
CA ASN A 984 9.70 24.31 45.12
C ASN A 984 9.95 23.12 46.03
N TYR A 985 10.42 22.03 45.44
CA TYR A 985 10.71 20.78 46.14
C TYR A 985 12.17 20.41 45.95
N LEU A 986 12.78 19.91 47.03
CA LEU A 986 14.09 19.28 47.00
C LEU A 986 13.92 17.80 47.28
N TYR A 987 14.39 16.96 46.36
CA TYR A 987 14.46 15.51 46.47
C TYR A 987 15.88 15.07 46.72
N TRP A 988 16.09 13.97 47.44
CA TRP A 988 17.41 13.39 47.64
C TRP A 988 17.34 11.96 48.17
N GLY A 989 18.49 11.27 48.14
CA GLY A 989 18.73 10.06 48.92
C GLY A 989 19.43 8.96 48.16
N ASN A 990 20.09 8.09 48.94
CA ASN A 990 20.66 6.83 48.50
C ASN A 990 20.10 5.72 49.38
N TYR A 991 19.55 4.66 48.77
CA TYR A 991 18.74 3.60 49.38
C TYR A 991 17.38 4.04 49.96
N PHE A 992 17.02 5.31 49.80
CA PHE A 992 15.69 5.87 50.04
C PHE A 992 15.53 7.09 49.14
N MET A 993 14.28 7.50 48.89
CA MET A 993 13.97 8.77 48.24
C MET A 993 13.17 9.64 49.20
N ALA A 994 13.71 10.80 49.57
CA ALA A 994 13.05 11.80 50.40
C ALA A 994 12.69 13.05 49.59
N VAL A 995 11.71 13.81 50.07
CA VAL A 995 11.33 15.13 49.53
C VAL A 995 11.02 16.10 50.66
N CYS A 996 11.36 17.36 50.51
CA CYS A 996 10.87 18.46 51.34
C CYS A 996 10.47 19.66 50.49
N GLU A 997 9.60 20.54 51.03
CA GLU A 997 9.27 21.82 50.40
C GLU A 997 10.35 22.85 50.79
N LEU A 998 10.87 23.59 49.81
CA LEU A 998 11.78 24.72 50.05
C LEU A 998 10.97 25.99 50.35
N ASN A 999 11.54 26.90 51.14
CA ASN A 999 11.01 28.26 51.25
C ASN A 999 11.29 29.04 49.96
N ASP A 1000 10.60 30.18 49.80
CA ASP A 1000 10.75 31.05 48.61
C ASP A 1000 12.18 31.59 48.41
N ASP A 1001 13.01 31.57 49.46
CA ASP A 1001 14.42 31.94 49.38
C ASP A 1001 15.30 30.91 48.66
N MET A 1002 14.77 29.70 48.41
CA MET A 1002 15.43 28.53 47.82
C MET A 1002 16.66 28.03 48.59
N VAL A 1003 17.03 28.65 49.70
CA VAL A 1003 18.21 28.32 50.52
C VAL A 1003 17.86 27.83 51.91
N SER A 1004 16.57 27.67 52.21
CA SER A 1004 16.10 27.07 53.46
C SER A 1004 14.93 26.10 53.23
N VAL A 1005 14.90 25.02 54.03
CA VAL A 1005 13.81 24.02 54.01
C VAL A 1005 12.63 24.51 54.84
N LYS A 1006 11.42 24.27 54.35
CA LYS A 1006 10.18 24.53 55.10
C LYS A 1006 10.00 23.47 56.20
N PRO A 1007 9.93 23.86 57.49
CA PRO A 1007 9.84 22.91 58.59
C PRO A 1007 8.66 21.93 58.47
N ASN A 1008 8.84 20.70 58.94
CA ASN A 1008 7.81 19.65 58.99
C ASN A 1008 7.21 19.23 57.63
N THR A 1009 7.95 19.43 56.53
CA THR A 1009 7.52 19.03 55.18
C THR A 1009 8.25 17.81 54.63
N THR A 1010 9.31 17.34 55.30
CA THR A 1010 10.07 16.16 54.87
C THR A 1010 9.20 14.90 54.86
N ARG A 1011 9.21 14.19 53.73
CA ARG A 1011 8.50 12.92 53.53
C ARG A 1011 9.42 11.91 52.86
N ILE A 1012 9.20 10.64 53.15
CA ILE A 1012 9.82 9.52 52.42
C ILE A 1012 8.86 9.07 51.33
N LEU A 1013 9.34 9.08 50.08
CA LEU A 1013 8.59 8.59 48.92
C LEU A 1013 8.89 7.12 48.63
N ILE A 1014 10.15 6.71 48.78
CA ILE A 1014 10.59 5.31 48.63
C ILE A 1014 11.44 4.97 49.88
N PRO A 1015 11.05 3.96 50.69
CA PRO A 1015 11.69 3.70 51.99
C PRO A 1015 12.83 2.66 51.96
N ASP A 1016 13.13 2.05 50.81
CA ASP A 1016 14.11 0.97 50.66
C ASP A 1016 14.87 1.00 49.32
N ASP A 1017 15.84 0.09 49.18
CA ASP A 1017 16.71 -0.07 48.01
C ASP A 1017 16.35 -1.24 47.10
N GLU A 1018 15.16 -1.83 47.22
CA GLU A 1018 14.81 -3.01 46.40
C GLU A 1018 14.78 -2.64 44.91
N PHE A 1019 14.06 -1.57 44.57
CA PHE A 1019 13.90 -1.06 43.20
C PHE A 1019 14.51 0.32 42.97
N HIS A 1020 15.10 0.92 43.99
CA HIS A 1020 15.76 2.23 43.96
C HIS A 1020 17.21 2.12 44.45
N SER A 1021 18.10 3.00 44.00
CA SER A 1021 19.45 3.11 44.56
C SER A 1021 19.83 4.56 44.83
N GLU A 1022 19.79 5.44 43.83
CA GLU A 1022 20.17 6.86 43.99
C GLU A 1022 19.77 7.70 42.75
N ALA A 1023 20.28 8.94 42.61
CA ALA A 1023 20.15 9.80 41.44
C ALA A 1023 18.70 10.11 41.01
N VAL A 1024 17.90 10.61 41.95
CA VAL A 1024 16.52 11.03 41.68
C VAL A 1024 16.48 12.20 40.68
N TYR A 1025 15.53 12.17 39.73
CA TYR A 1025 15.20 13.31 38.87
C TYR A 1025 13.69 13.40 38.69
N VAL A 1026 13.14 14.62 38.70
CA VAL A 1026 11.69 14.84 38.60
C VAL A 1026 11.37 15.91 37.56
N PHE A 1027 10.50 15.57 36.61
CA PHE A 1027 9.92 16.54 35.67
C PHE A 1027 8.41 16.34 35.52
N TYR A 1028 7.73 17.34 34.96
CA TYR A 1028 6.28 17.32 34.76
C TYR A 1028 5.93 17.43 33.28
N ARG A 1029 5.10 16.52 32.79
CA ARG A 1029 4.59 16.49 31.42
C ARG A 1029 3.17 15.92 31.41
N ASP A 1030 2.27 16.50 30.62
CA ASP A 1030 0.90 16.00 30.36
C ASP A 1030 0.11 15.51 31.58
N GLY A 1031 0.11 16.28 32.67
CA GLY A 1031 -0.71 15.92 33.82
C GLY A 1031 -0.06 14.94 34.79
N PHE A 1032 1.20 14.53 34.60
CA PHE A 1032 1.93 13.59 35.43
C PHE A 1032 3.31 14.11 35.84
N TYR A 1033 3.75 13.70 37.03
CA TYR A 1033 5.12 13.86 37.51
C TYR A 1033 5.88 12.57 37.21
N TYR A 1034 6.99 12.68 36.51
CA TYR A 1034 7.86 11.57 36.15
C TYR A 1034 8.97 11.53 37.19
N PHE A 1035 8.98 10.48 37.99
CA PHE A 1035 10.03 10.21 38.95
C PHE A 1035 11.00 9.23 38.32
N MET A 1036 12.22 9.66 38.11
CA MET A 1036 13.29 8.84 37.57
C MET A 1036 14.39 8.66 38.61
N TRP A 1037 15.10 7.54 38.56
CA TRP A 1037 16.23 7.25 39.44
C TRP A 1037 17.14 6.19 38.85
N SER A 1038 18.32 6.00 39.45
CA SER A 1038 19.21 4.91 39.07
C SER A 1038 19.08 3.71 40.00
N LYS A 1039 19.22 2.52 39.44
CA LYS A 1039 19.22 1.24 40.15
C LYS A 1039 20.56 0.52 39.93
N ASN A 1040 20.95 -0.21 40.97
CA ASN A 1040 22.24 -0.90 41.16
C ASN A 1040 23.34 0.05 41.64
N ASP A 1041 24.48 -0.50 42.06
CA ASP A 1041 25.65 0.28 42.47
C ASP A 1041 26.29 0.92 41.23
N THR A 1042 26.70 2.19 41.28
CA THR A 1042 27.35 2.88 40.15
C THR A 1042 28.63 2.17 39.64
N ARG A 1043 29.27 1.32 40.45
CA ARG A 1043 30.40 0.47 40.02
C ARG A 1043 29.98 -0.81 39.31
N SER A 1044 28.68 -1.08 39.21
CA SER A 1044 28.13 -2.23 38.51
C SER A 1044 27.99 -1.93 37.02
N PRO A 1045 28.38 -2.84 36.12
CA PRO A 1045 28.06 -2.71 34.70
C PRO A 1045 26.54 -2.71 34.42
N ASP A 1046 25.74 -3.16 35.38
CA ASP A 1046 24.28 -3.21 35.33
C ASP A 1046 23.61 -1.94 35.89
N TYR A 1047 24.35 -0.88 36.18
CA TYR A 1047 23.77 0.40 36.58
C TYR A 1047 22.83 0.91 35.46
N GLU A 1048 21.58 1.19 35.82
CA GLU A 1048 20.48 1.49 34.90
C GLU A 1048 19.58 2.61 35.43
N VAL A 1049 18.89 3.32 34.52
CA VAL A 1049 17.88 4.31 34.86
C VAL A 1049 16.49 3.68 34.81
N ARG A 1050 15.69 3.97 35.83
CA ARG A 1050 14.29 3.56 35.97
C ARG A 1050 13.39 4.75 36.19
N TYR A 1051 12.10 4.58 35.93
CA TYR A 1051 11.10 5.60 36.23
C TYR A 1051 9.73 5.04 36.59
N VAL A 1052 8.91 5.91 37.19
CA VAL A 1052 7.46 5.75 37.36
C VAL A 1052 6.77 7.09 37.19
N LYS A 1053 5.47 7.06 36.86
CA LYS A 1053 4.62 8.26 36.77
C LYS A 1053 3.71 8.37 37.98
N SER A 1054 3.59 9.57 38.52
CA SER A 1054 2.72 9.89 39.66
C SER A 1054 1.80 11.06 39.35
N LYS A 1055 0.66 11.13 40.05
CA LYS A 1055 -0.25 12.29 40.03
C LYS A 1055 0.09 13.35 41.08
N SER A 1056 1.05 13.08 41.95
CA SER A 1056 1.47 13.98 43.02
C SER A 1056 2.99 14.09 43.09
N PRO A 1057 3.55 15.29 43.31
CA PRO A 1057 4.99 15.48 43.47
C PRO A 1057 5.50 15.01 44.84
N VAL A 1058 4.62 14.67 45.79
CA VAL A 1058 5.00 14.38 47.20
C VAL A 1058 4.27 13.18 47.81
N ALA A 1059 3.55 12.40 47.00
CA ALA A 1059 2.92 11.16 47.47
C ALA A 1059 3.93 10.00 47.44
N PRO A 1060 3.79 9.00 48.34
CA PRO A 1060 4.60 7.79 48.27
C PRO A 1060 4.58 7.15 46.89
N ILE A 1061 5.72 6.57 46.50
CA ILE A 1061 5.95 5.97 45.19
C ILE A 1061 6.11 4.47 45.38
N ASP A 1062 5.36 3.68 44.62
CA ASP A 1062 5.61 2.26 44.50
C ASP A 1062 6.73 2.01 43.48
N ALA A 1063 7.95 1.81 43.98
CA ALA A 1063 9.12 1.60 43.15
C ALA A 1063 9.09 0.25 42.40
N SER A 1064 8.26 -0.71 42.83
CA SER A 1064 8.14 -2.02 42.16
C SER A 1064 7.47 -1.92 40.79
N GLU A 1065 6.67 -0.87 40.55
CA GLU A 1065 6.04 -0.57 39.26
C GLU A 1065 6.99 0.14 38.27
N SER A 1066 8.25 0.38 38.67
CA SER A 1066 9.19 1.12 37.85
C SER A 1066 9.62 0.37 36.59
N LYS A 1067 9.74 1.11 35.49
CA LYS A 1067 10.19 0.61 34.18
C LYS A 1067 11.64 1.04 33.93
N VAL A 1068 12.41 0.20 33.25
CA VAL A 1068 13.77 0.54 32.79
C VAL A 1068 13.66 1.50 31.60
N VAL A 1069 14.43 2.59 31.65
CA VAL A 1069 14.52 3.61 30.58
C VAL A 1069 15.83 3.49 29.84
N LEU A 1070 16.94 3.29 30.55
CA LEU A 1070 18.27 3.30 29.98
C LEU A 1070 19.11 2.23 30.68
N SER A 1071 19.71 1.34 29.90
CA SER A 1071 20.57 0.27 30.40
C SER A 1071 21.74 0.00 29.45
N LYS A 1072 22.66 -0.86 29.88
CA LYS A 1072 23.86 -1.25 29.13
C LYS A 1072 23.55 -1.72 27.70
N ALA A 1073 24.46 -1.45 26.77
CA ALA A 1073 24.42 -1.90 25.38
C ALA A 1073 25.71 -2.68 25.08
N LEU A 1074 25.66 -4.00 25.30
CA LEU A 1074 26.83 -4.88 25.31
C LEU A 1074 27.51 -4.97 23.94
N GLU A 1075 26.72 -4.96 22.88
CA GLU A 1075 27.17 -4.98 21.48
C GLU A 1075 27.97 -3.74 21.11
N LYS A 1076 27.74 -2.62 21.80
CA LYS A 1076 28.51 -1.37 21.66
C LYS A 1076 29.61 -1.25 22.72
N GLY A 1077 29.76 -2.22 23.62
CA GLY A 1077 30.67 -2.12 24.77
C GLY A 1077 30.32 -0.94 25.69
N ILE A 1078 29.03 -0.63 25.83
CA ILE A 1078 28.50 0.42 26.73
C ILE A 1078 28.02 -0.27 28.02
N TYR A 1079 28.47 0.23 29.17
CA TYR A 1079 28.17 -0.34 30.48
C TYR A 1079 27.81 0.77 31.48
N ALA A 1080 27.07 0.41 32.52
CA ALA A 1080 26.75 1.27 33.67
C ALA A 1080 26.12 2.62 33.28
N THR A 1081 25.06 2.59 32.49
CA THR A 1081 24.34 3.79 32.03
C THR A 1081 23.36 4.25 33.11
N GLY A 1082 23.77 5.21 33.93
CA GLY A 1082 22.94 5.72 35.02
C GLY A 1082 23.40 7.09 35.48
N HIS A 1083 22.75 7.58 36.54
CA HIS A 1083 22.74 8.96 37.01
C HIS A 1083 22.53 9.97 35.89
N HIS A 1084 21.39 10.65 35.92
CA HIS A 1084 20.92 11.41 34.78
C HIS A 1084 20.17 12.66 35.19
N SER A 1085 20.04 13.56 34.23
CA SER A 1085 19.12 14.69 34.23
C SER A 1085 18.40 14.74 32.89
N VAL A 1086 17.31 15.51 32.83
CA VAL A 1086 16.46 15.60 31.64
C VAL A 1086 16.31 17.05 31.22
N LEU A 1087 16.51 17.30 29.93
CA LEU A 1087 16.30 18.60 29.30
C LEU A 1087 15.05 18.56 28.42
N GLN A 1088 14.11 19.47 28.67
CA GLN A 1088 13.09 19.84 27.68
C GLN A 1088 13.65 20.97 26.81
N MET A 1089 13.58 20.81 25.49
CA MET A 1089 13.93 21.88 24.57
C MET A 1089 12.95 23.05 24.73
N PRO A 1090 13.42 24.28 25.00
CA PRO A 1090 12.58 25.42 25.32
C PRO A 1090 11.48 25.65 24.28
N GLY A 1091 10.24 25.77 24.75
CA GLY A 1091 9.08 26.04 23.89
C GLY A 1091 8.61 24.85 23.03
N THR A 1092 9.17 23.65 23.24
CA THR A 1092 8.82 22.44 22.48
C THR A 1092 8.51 21.26 23.41
N ASP A 1093 7.95 20.19 22.87
CA ASP A 1093 7.80 18.90 23.55
C ASP A 1093 8.90 17.91 23.13
N GLU A 1094 10.11 18.42 22.83
CA GLU A 1094 11.30 17.61 22.56
C GLU A 1094 12.14 17.48 23.83
N TRP A 1095 12.60 16.25 24.11
CA TRP A 1095 13.26 15.92 25.36
C TRP A 1095 14.57 15.17 25.14
N TYR A 1096 15.54 15.41 26.01
CA TYR A 1096 16.84 14.74 26.02
C TYR A 1096 17.17 14.24 27.42
N ILE A 1097 17.77 13.07 27.50
CA ILE A 1097 18.39 12.56 28.73
C ILE A 1097 19.90 12.82 28.65
N VAL A 1098 20.47 13.41 29.69
CA VAL A 1098 21.92 13.55 29.87
C VAL A 1098 22.31 12.62 31.01
N TYR A 1099 23.25 11.72 30.78
CA TYR A 1099 23.58 10.65 31.73
C TYR A 1099 25.08 10.32 31.68
N HIS A 1100 25.58 9.51 32.60
CA HIS A 1100 26.94 8.98 32.48
C HIS A 1100 26.97 7.47 32.19
N ARG A 1101 28.08 7.03 31.61
CA ARG A 1101 28.42 5.61 31.45
C ARG A 1101 29.87 5.35 31.86
N PHE A 1102 30.28 4.09 31.99
CA PHE A 1102 31.72 3.78 32.09
C PHE A 1102 32.47 4.29 30.86
N GLN A 1103 33.62 4.92 31.09
CA GLN A 1103 34.47 5.41 30.02
C GLN A 1103 34.84 4.27 29.08
N ARG A 1104 34.56 4.47 27.79
CA ARG A 1104 34.87 3.47 26.78
C ARG A 1104 36.26 3.65 26.20
N PRO A 1105 36.90 2.56 25.76
CA PRO A 1105 36.50 1.16 25.91
C PRO A 1105 37.02 0.52 27.22
N ASP A 1106 37.79 1.24 28.03
CA ASP A 1106 38.72 0.62 28.97
C ASP A 1106 38.25 0.56 30.43
N ALA A 1107 37.33 1.43 30.87
CA ALA A 1107 36.99 1.52 32.29
C ALA A 1107 36.42 0.19 32.83
N ILE A 1108 35.69 -0.57 32.02
CA ILE A 1108 35.17 -1.90 32.41
C ILE A 1108 36.27 -2.86 32.90
N LYS A 1109 37.51 -2.72 32.41
CA LYS A 1109 38.66 -3.55 32.79
C LYS A 1109 39.21 -3.19 34.17
N LEU A 1110 38.84 -2.03 34.73
CA LEU A 1110 39.26 -1.56 36.05
C LEU A 1110 38.43 -2.19 37.20
N GLY A 1111 37.45 -3.04 36.88
CA GLY A 1111 36.60 -3.68 37.88
C GLY A 1111 35.79 -2.64 38.67
N ARG A 1112 35.82 -2.69 40.00
CA ARG A 1112 35.09 -1.73 40.85
C ARG A 1112 35.55 -0.29 40.68
N ASP A 1113 36.77 -0.06 40.22
CA ASP A 1113 37.32 1.28 40.02
C ASP A 1113 36.70 1.98 38.80
N ALA A 1114 35.99 1.24 37.94
CA ALA A 1114 35.22 1.79 36.81
C ALA A 1114 34.17 2.82 37.25
N GLY A 1115 33.60 2.67 38.45
CA GLY A 1115 32.57 3.57 38.97
C GLY A 1115 33.03 4.99 39.31
N TYR A 1116 34.34 5.27 39.21
CA TYR A 1116 34.87 6.64 39.20
C TYR A 1116 35.70 6.95 37.95
N ASN A 1117 35.46 6.23 36.85
CA ASN A 1117 36.03 6.49 35.53
C ASN A 1117 34.90 6.53 34.49
N ARG A 1118 34.07 7.57 34.56
CA ARG A 1118 32.83 7.70 33.79
C ARG A 1118 32.89 8.87 32.78
N GLU A 1119 32.05 8.79 31.75
CA GLU A 1119 31.92 9.80 30.69
C GLU A 1119 30.45 10.21 30.50
N VAL A 1120 30.22 11.50 30.22
CA VAL A 1120 28.88 12.08 30.06
C VAL A 1120 28.39 11.94 28.63
N CYS A 1121 27.15 11.48 28.48
CA CYS A 1121 26.47 11.21 27.22
C CYS A 1121 25.11 11.94 27.17
N ILE A 1122 24.61 12.17 25.96
CA ILE A 1122 23.26 12.67 25.71
C ILE A 1122 22.53 11.77 24.73
N ASN A 1123 21.25 11.53 24.96
CA ASN A 1123 20.36 10.86 24.01
C ASN A 1123 18.99 11.54 23.98
N LYS A 1124 18.32 11.47 22.83
CA LYS A 1124 16.92 11.90 22.73
C LYS A 1124 16.04 10.98 23.56
N MET A 1125 15.13 11.56 24.31
CA MET A 1125 14.12 10.86 25.10
C MET A 1125 12.75 11.06 24.44
N THR A 1126 12.02 9.97 24.25
CA THR A 1126 10.71 9.98 23.58
C THR A 1126 9.66 9.30 24.45
N PHE A 1127 8.40 9.60 24.18
CA PHE A 1127 7.25 9.09 24.91
C PHE A 1127 6.30 8.39 23.95
N ASP A 1128 5.65 7.32 24.40
CA ASP A 1128 4.52 6.72 23.68
C ASP A 1128 3.23 7.56 23.82
N ASP A 1129 2.17 7.18 23.10
CA ASP A 1129 0.87 7.86 23.13
C ASP A 1129 0.20 7.84 24.51
N ASN A 1130 0.58 6.90 25.38
CA ASN A 1130 0.11 6.82 26.76
C ASN A 1130 1.00 7.64 27.71
N GLY A 1131 1.98 8.37 27.17
CA GLY A 1131 2.96 9.18 27.87
C GLY A 1131 3.97 8.37 28.66
N TYR A 1132 4.22 7.09 28.38
CA TYR A 1132 5.33 6.34 28.98
C TYR A 1132 6.63 6.69 28.25
N ILE A 1133 7.72 6.89 29.00
CA ILE A 1133 9.06 7.03 28.43
C ILE A 1133 9.42 5.72 27.72
N MET A 1134 9.82 5.83 26.45
CA MET A 1134 10.32 4.73 25.64
C MET A 1134 11.71 4.32 26.08
N VAL A 1135 12.06 3.03 25.92
CA VAL A 1135 13.41 2.55 26.22
C VAL A 1135 14.42 3.23 25.29
N ILE A 1136 15.41 3.89 25.89
CA ILE A 1136 16.45 4.64 25.20
C ILE A 1136 17.60 3.67 24.90
N THR A 1137 17.99 3.59 23.63
CA THR A 1137 19.19 2.85 23.24
C THR A 1137 20.40 3.79 23.29
N PRO A 1138 21.40 3.54 24.17
CA PRO A 1138 22.62 4.33 24.22
C PRO A 1138 23.31 4.42 22.85
N THR A 1139 23.71 5.63 22.45
CA THR A 1139 24.49 5.84 21.20
C THR A 1139 25.98 5.97 21.50
N LEU A 1140 26.80 5.74 20.47
CA LEU A 1140 28.25 5.80 20.62
C LEU A 1140 28.76 7.21 20.75
#